data_AF-A0A7I9VGW6-F1
#
_entry.id   AF-A0A7I9VGW6-F1
#
_cell.length_a   1.000
_cell.length_b   1.000
_cell.length_c   1.000
_cell.angle_alpha   90.00
_cell.angle_beta   90.00
_cell.angle_gamma   90.00
#
_symmetry.space_group_name_H-M   'P 1'
#
loop_
_entity.id
_entity.type
_entity.pdbx_description
1 polymer ?
#
loop_
_entity_poly.entity_id
_entity_poly.type
_entity_poly.pdbx_seq_one_letter_code
_entity_poly.pdbx_strand_id
1 'polypeptide(L)'
;MNSNLKVLAGLALCALLAPASPLADAPRAAAPNVIQGIGVSDAAGGVELEIRGTRAPSYTVFKLQDPPRLVVDLAGADVSAVSAPVAVGKGGVREVSTAQYQDDRSAVGRVIVALDAGARYEVAPRDRAVVVKVAAADGPAPAAERKVAVAAPSPATPSSAAEEKLPASDHVLSRRADEAAVSRPATAVLGARARQGAVALALDGEVGRFEVLELEDPPRLAVDLYGVSKAPRSAVALEGPFRQARFGRDLGKVRVVLDAAGALPRCEVKRAAGGLVIALAGSSAPGRALAQAKAAAPSPEAKAEPVKVITAQSQAAGFTATAPAYALSGAPQKREYTGRRITLDFHDIEIRNLLRLIADVSKKNIVVADDVTGKVTVALRNVPWDQALDLVLKTKGLDKEEMGNVIRIAKIEEIAKEQTARAEAQKARAPLVPLKVRIIPVNFARSGDVAARVKDVLTDRGTVTTDDRTNVLIVKDIPEALARAEGLVRNLDTEIPQVRIESRIVEASSNFNQAIGVQWGGNATASAATGNPTGLFFPNIASASGAAGGGPSIGTAGTPNYAVNLPAAIGQGSGGGLGFQFGSAGGAFNLNLRLSALENRGVVKTISAPSVSTVDNKEATIGQGISIPFSQVSASGVNTVFIEAKLELKVTPHISADGSVLMKIKVTNNSPNPQLTGANGQPSISKREAETEALVKDGETTVIGGIYTRQTASSVAEVPFFGKIPILGFFFRTKSESDQNTELLVFITPRILNRQATTAIATGAAGGQP
;
A
#
# COMPACT_ATOMS: atom_id res chain seq x y z
N MET A 1 -48.52 -1.92 -25.80
CA MET A 1 -49.51 -1.03 -26.43
C MET A 1 -49.12 0.40 -26.09
N ASN A 2 -49.14 1.32 -27.06
CA ASN A 2 -48.61 2.67 -26.89
C ASN A 2 -49.45 3.56 -25.95
N SER A 3 -48.81 4.66 -25.50
CA SER A 3 -49.37 6.00 -25.28
C SER A 3 -50.74 6.12 -24.59
N ASN A 4 -50.79 6.88 -23.47
CA ASN A 4 -51.70 8.02 -23.26
C ASN A 4 -51.71 8.49 -21.79
N LEU A 5 -50.57 9.01 -21.28
CA LEU A 5 -50.55 9.73 -20.01
C LEU A 5 -49.48 10.84 -19.92
N LYS A 6 -49.27 11.58 -21.03
CA LYS A 6 -48.47 12.81 -21.10
C LYS A 6 -49.27 14.03 -21.60
N VAL A 7 -50.61 13.99 -21.51
CA VAL A 7 -51.52 14.95 -22.19
C VAL A 7 -52.26 15.90 -21.21
N LEU A 8 -52.17 15.71 -19.89
CA LEU A 8 -52.82 16.59 -18.89
C LEU A 8 -51.83 17.15 -17.85
N ALA A 9 -50.90 18.00 -18.29
CA ALA A 9 -50.08 18.86 -17.40
C ALA A 9 -49.51 20.09 -18.13
N GLY A 10 -50.25 20.67 -19.09
CA GLY A 10 -49.73 21.69 -20.01
C GLY A 10 -50.76 22.75 -20.39
N LEU A 11 -51.48 23.32 -19.42
CA LEU A 11 -52.47 24.37 -19.69
C LEU A 11 -52.75 25.27 -18.47
N ALA A 12 -51.75 26.05 -18.05
CA ALA A 12 -51.94 27.31 -17.34
C ALA A 12 -50.66 28.17 -17.39
N LEU A 13 -50.84 29.49 -17.52
CA LEU A 13 -49.81 30.53 -17.35
C LEU A 13 -48.69 30.63 -18.41
N CYS A 14 -49.09 30.99 -19.64
CA CYS A 14 -48.21 31.65 -20.60
C CYS A 14 -48.61 33.13 -20.70
N ALA A 15 -47.80 34.05 -20.16
CA ALA A 15 -47.93 35.49 -20.37
C ALA A 15 -46.61 36.21 -20.03
N LEU A 16 -46.17 37.10 -20.93
CA LEU A 16 -44.95 37.92 -20.94
C LEU A 16 -43.73 37.31 -21.62
N LEU A 17 -43.57 37.67 -22.91
CA LEU A 17 -42.36 37.50 -23.71
C LEU A 17 -42.14 38.82 -24.48
N ALA A 18 -40.97 39.42 -24.30
CA ALA A 18 -40.47 40.52 -25.13
C ALA A 18 -39.09 40.09 -25.68
N PRO A 19 -38.79 40.30 -26.97
CA PRO A 19 -37.57 39.75 -27.57
C PRO A 19 -36.37 40.70 -27.38
N ALA A 20 -35.23 40.13 -27.00
CA ALA A 20 -33.91 40.78 -27.10
C ALA A 20 -33.02 39.99 -28.07
N SER A 21 -32.22 40.72 -28.85
CA SER A 21 -31.41 40.18 -29.97
C SER A 21 -30.19 39.38 -29.51
N PRO A 22 -29.62 38.49 -30.35
CA PRO A 22 -28.58 37.56 -29.94
C PRO A 22 -27.18 38.20 -29.83
N LEU A 23 -26.43 37.78 -28.82
CA LEU A 23 -24.99 38.03 -28.67
C LEU A 23 -24.16 36.85 -29.21
N ALA A 24 -22.90 37.14 -29.54
CA ALA A 24 -22.05 36.36 -30.44
C ALA A 24 -21.70 34.92 -30.00
N ASP A 25 -21.36 34.09 -31.00
CA ASP A 25 -20.87 32.71 -30.85
C ASP A 25 -19.64 32.59 -29.94
N ALA A 26 -19.73 31.68 -28.97
CA ALA A 26 -18.60 31.08 -28.28
C ALA A 26 -18.40 29.63 -28.81
N PRO A 27 -17.18 29.07 -28.81
CA PRO A 27 -16.90 27.80 -29.47
C PRO A 27 -17.74 26.65 -28.89
N ARG A 28 -18.66 26.15 -29.71
CA ARG A 28 -19.68 25.17 -29.31
C ARG A 28 -19.05 23.83 -28.97
N ALA A 29 -18.95 23.53 -27.67
CA ALA A 29 -18.64 22.18 -27.19
C ALA A 29 -19.59 21.17 -27.83
N ALA A 30 -19.05 20.03 -28.28
CA ALA A 30 -19.85 19.00 -28.94
C ALA A 30 -20.94 18.51 -27.98
N ALA A 31 -22.21 18.63 -28.39
CA ALA A 31 -23.35 18.30 -27.53
C ALA A 31 -23.23 16.86 -26.97
N PRO A 32 -23.61 16.62 -25.70
CA PRO A 32 -23.48 15.31 -25.06
C PRO A 32 -24.29 14.23 -25.78
N ASN A 33 -23.87 12.96 -25.67
CA ASN A 33 -24.56 11.86 -26.33
C ASN A 33 -25.77 11.41 -25.50
N VAL A 34 -26.95 11.95 -25.78
CA VAL A 34 -28.17 11.58 -25.03
C VAL A 34 -28.63 10.18 -25.42
N ILE A 35 -28.93 9.34 -24.42
CA ILE A 35 -29.57 8.03 -24.62
C ILE A 35 -31.08 8.25 -24.76
N GLN A 36 -31.61 7.92 -25.93
CA GLN A 36 -32.99 8.16 -26.33
C GLN A 36 -33.97 7.13 -25.75
N GLY A 37 -33.46 5.95 -25.36
CA GLY A 37 -34.25 4.90 -24.72
C GLY A 37 -33.53 3.56 -24.70
N ILE A 38 -34.06 2.64 -23.91
CA ILE A 38 -33.66 1.23 -23.86
C ILE A 38 -34.84 0.40 -24.37
N GLY A 39 -34.69 -0.18 -25.55
CA GLY A 39 -35.62 -1.16 -26.09
C GLY A 39 -35.42 -2.52 -25.44
N VAL A 40 -36.50 -3.24 -25.16
CA VAL A 40 -36.47 -4.64 -24.71
C VAL A 40 -37.26 -5.46 -25.72
N SER A 41 -36.66 -6.52 -26.25
CA SER A 41 -37.27 -7.39 -27.26
C SER A 41 -37.00 -8.86 -26.95
N ASP A 42 -37.98 -9.72 -27.22
CA ASP A 42 -37.86 -11.16 -27.02
C ASP A 42 -37.00 -11.77 -28.15
N ALA A 43 -36.00 -12.57 -27.79
CA ALA A 43 -35.13 -13.29 -28.71
C ALA A 43 -35.25 -14.81 -28.48
N ALA A 44 -34.89 -15.64 -29.47
CA ALA A 44 -34.99 -17.08 -29.34
C ALA A 44 -34.09 -17.62 -28.20
N GLY A 45 -34.70 -17.96 -27.06
CA GLY A 45 -34.00 -18.41 -25.84
C GLY A 45 -33.54 -17.30 -24.87
N GLY A 46 -33.96 -16.04 -25.07
CA GLY A 46 -33.45 -14.91 -24.28
C GLY A 46 -34.16 -13.57 -24.51
N VAL A 47 -33.52 -12.50 -24.05
CA VAL A 47 -33.95 -11.09 -24.22
C VAL A 47 -32.82 -10.31 -24.90
N GLU A 48 -33.17 -9.51 -25.90
CA GLU A 48 -32.28 -8.54 -26.55
C GLU A 48 -32.64 -7.11 -26.07
N LEU A 49 -31.65 -6.46 -25.46
CA LEU A 49 -31.71 -5.09 -24.94
C LEU A 49 -30.98 -4.15 -25.90
N GLU A 50 -31.67 -3.13 -26.41
CA GLU A 50 -31.12 -2.16 -27.36
C GLU A 50 -31.04 -0.76 -26.73
N ILE A 51 -29.84 -0.32 -26.37
CA ILE A 51 -29.58 0.98 -25.75
C ILE A 51 -29.26 2.00 -26.85
N ARG A 52 -30.23 2.85 -27.25
CA ARG A 52 -30.08 3.79 -28.38
C ARG A 52 -29.56 5.17 -27.93
N GLY A 53 -28.46 5.62 -28.52
CA GLY A 53 -27.91 6.97 -28.33
C GLY A 53 -28.12 7.89 -29.55
N THR A 54 -27.99 9.20 -29.35
CA THR A 54 -27.93 10.18 -30.46
C THR A 54 -26.73 9.95 -31.39
N ARG A 55 -25.64 9.38 -30.87
CA ARG A 55 -24.42 8.94 -31.57
C ARG A 55 -23.99 7.57 -31.02
N ALA A 56 -23.11 6.87 -31.74
CA ALA A 56 -22.52 5.61 -31.31
C ALA A 56 -21.89 5.75 -29.90
N PRO A 57 -22.38 5.04 -28.86
CA PRO A 57 -21.83 5.16 -27.52
C PRO A 57 -20.47 4.44 -27.42
N SER A 58 -19.47 5.10 -26.83
CA SER A 58 -18.29 4.42 -26.29
C SER A 58 -18.71 3.70 -25.01
N TYR A 59 -18.41 2.40 -24.88
CA TYR A 59 -18.92 1.60 -23.75
C TYR A 59 -17.90 0.62 -23.17
N THR A 60 -18.01 0.39 -21.85
CA THR A 60 -17.28 -0.64 -21.10
C THR A 60 -18.29 -1.56 -20.41
N VAL A 61 -18.04 -2.88 -20.40
CA VAL A 61 -18.96 -3.87 -19.80
C VAL A 61 -18.24 -4.71 -18.76
N PHE A 62 -18.86 -4.89 -17.59
CA PHE A 62 -18.38 -5.80 -16.55
C PHE A 62 -19.54 -6.41 -15.76
N LYS A 63 -19.31 -7.61 -15.19
CA LYS A 63 -20.31 -8.36 -14.41
C LYS A 63 -19.97 -8.28 -12.91
N LEU A 64 -20.94 -7.88 -12.09
CA LEU A 64 -20.90 -8.05 -10.64
C LEU A 64 -21.48 -9.41 -10.28
N GLN A 65 -20.87 -10.07 -9.29
CA GLN A 65 -21.43 -11.25 -8.63
C GLN A 65 -22.00 -10.81 -7.27
N ASP A 66 -23.08 -11.48 -6.84
CA ASP A 66 -23.78 -11.27 -5.57
C ASP A 66 -24.30 -9.84 -5.26
N PRO A 67 -25.52 -9.49 -5.72
CA PRO A 67 -26.37 -10.23 -6.67
C PRO A 67 -25.89 -10.05 -8.12
N PRO A 68 -26.09 -11.05 -9.00
CA PRO A 68 -25.60 -11.00 -10.38
C PRO A 68 -26.19 -9.81 -11.17
N ARG A 69 -25.32 -8.90 -11.61
CA ARG A 69 -25.65 -7.72 -12.42
C ARG A 69 -24.66 -7.57 -13.56
N LEU A 70 -25.12 -7.15 -14.73
CA LEU A 70 -24.30 -6.72 -15.84
C LEU A 70 -24.34 -5.19 -15.92
N VAL A 71 -23.17 -4.56 -15.86
CA VAL A 71 -23.03 -3.10 -15.88
C VAL A 71 -22.43 -2.69 -17.22
N VAL A 72 -23.08 -1.74 -17.89
CA VAL A 72 -22.65 -1.13 -19.16
C VAL A 72 -22.46 0.36 -18.92
N ASP A 73 -21.20 0.80 -18.87
CA ASP A 73 -20.84 2.20 -18.66
C ASP A 73 -20.63 2.89 -20.01
N LEU A 74 -21.42 3.92 -20.29
CA LEU A 74 -21.46 4.67 -21.55
C LEU A 74 -20.73 6.00 -21.37
N ALA A 75 -19.54 6.13 -21.94
CA ALA A 75 -18.69 7.32 -21.79
C ALA A 75 -19.20 8.49 -22.63
N GLY A 76 -19.29 9.67 -22.02
CA GLY A 76 -19.81 10.90 -22.64
C GLY A 76 -21.32 10.89 -22.90
N ALA A 77 -22.05 9.96 -22.26
CA ALA A 77 -23.48 9.77 -22.48
C ALA A 77 -24.33 10.28 -21.31
N ASP A 78 -25.53 10.76 -21.64
CA ASP A 78 -26.55 11.18 -20.68
C ASP A 78 -27.73 10.20 -20.71
N VAL A 79 -27.96 9.48 -19.61
CA VAL A 79 -29.09 8.54 -19.44
C VAL A 79 -30.29 9.16 -18.71
N SER A 80 -30.25 10.45 -18.35
CA SER A 80 -31.30 11.12 -17.54
C SER A 80 -32.67 11.19 -18.23
N ALA A 81 -32.71 11.03 -19.56
CA ALA A 81 -33.94 10.98 -20.35
C ALA A 81 -34.62 9.58 -20.37
N VAL A 82 -33.95 8.54 -19.87
CA VAL A 82 -34.46 7.16 -19.88
C VAL A 82 -35.33 6.91 -18.64
N SER A 83 -36.55 6.42 -18.84
CA SER A 83 -37.44 6.02 -17.74
C SER A 83 -36.94 4.70 -17.13
N ALA A 84 -36.32 4.78 -15.95
CA ALA A 84 -35.89 3.64 -15.14
C ALA A 84 -36.54 3.69 -13.74
N PRO A 85 -36.71 2.54 -13.06
CA PRO A 85 -36.39 1.18 -13.52
C PRO A 85 -37.45 0.58 -14.45
N VAL A 86 -37.02 -0.32 -15.34
CA VAL A 86 -37.90 -1.14 -16.19
C VAL A 86 -37.80 -2.59 -15.72
N ALA A 87 -38.89 -3.12 -15.16
CA ALA A 87 -39.00 -4.53 -14.83
C ALA A 87 -39.23 -5.36 -16.12
N VAL A 88 -38.38 -6.35 -16.36
CA VAL A 88 -38.42 -7.22 -17.55
C VAL A 88 -38.95 -8.60 -17.21
N GLY A 89 -38.44 -9.20 -16.12
CA GLY A 89 -38.94 -10.45 -15.55
C GLY A 89 -38.91 -11.67 -16.48
N LYS A 90 -38.05 -11.69 -17.51
CA LYS A 90 -38.02 -12.72 -18.57
C LYS A 90 -36.60 -12.93 -19.09
N GLY A 91 -36.34 -14.14 -19.63
CA GLY A 91 -35.11 -14.46 -20.37
C GLY A 91 -33.79 -14.33 -19.60
N GLY A 92 -33.83 -14.39 -18.27
CA GLY A 92 -32.66 -14.21 -17.41
C GLY A 92 -32.36 -12.75 -17.02
N VAL A 93 -33.26 -11.81 -17.34
CA VAL A 93 -33.20 -10.39 -16.93
C VAL A 93 -34.38 -10.08 -16.01
N ARG A 94 -34.09 -9.63 -14.78
CA ARG A 94 -35.12 -9.19 -13.83
C ARG A 94 -35.54 -7.75 -14.09
N GLU A 95 -34.56 -6.85 -14.17
CA GLU A 95 -34.74 -5.41 -14.12
C GLU A 95 -33.62 -4.70 -14.88
N VAL A 96 -33.93 -3.58 -15.51
CA VAL A 96 -32.96 -2.66 -16.09
C VAL A 96 -33.10 -1.30 -15.40
N SER A 97 -32.01 -0.79 -14.85
CA SER A 97 -31.93 0.54 -14.23
C SER A 97 -30.81 1.37 -14.84
N THR A 98 -30.88 2.69 -14.67
CA THR A 98 -29.90 3.64 -15.21
C THR A 98 -29.44 4.60 -14.11
N ALA A 99 -28.17 4.98 -14.13
CA ALA A 99 -27.58 5.94 -13.21
C ALA A 99 -26.62 6.87 -13.97
N GLN A 100 -26.71 8.18 -13.72
CA GLN A 100 -25.80 9.16 -14.30
C GLN A 100 -24.69 9.46 -13.29
N TYR A 101 -23.42 9.42 -13.73
CA TYR A 101 -22.27 9.90 -12.97
C TYR A 101 -21.65 11.08 -13.70
N GLN A 102 -21.37 12.17 -12.98
CA GLN A 102 -20.81 13.38 -13.57
C GLN A 102 -19.75 13.95 -12.64
N ASP A 103 -18.57 14.19 -13.22
CA ASP A 103 -17.40 14.84 -12.63
C ASP A 103 -17.06 16.08 -13.48
N ASP A 104 -16.26 17.00 -12.97
CA ASP A 104 -15.97 18.33 -13.56
C ASP A 104 -15.38 18.26 -14.99
N ARG A 105 -14.98 17.06 -15.45
CA ARG A 105 -14.38 16.82 -16.78
C ARG A 105 -15.01 15.67 -17.57
N SER A 106 -15.98 14.93 -17.03
CA SER A 106 -16.59 13.81 -17.75
C SER A 106 -17.97 13.41 -17.22
N ALA A 107 -18.87 13.04 -18.12
CA ALA A 107 -20.17 12.45 -17.82
C ALA A 107 -20.21 10.99 -18.30
N VAL A 108 -20.64 10.07 -17.45
CA VAL A 108 -20.76 8.64 -17.74
C VAL A 108 -22.17 8.17 -17.38
N GLY A 109 -22.90 7.68 -18.39
CA GLY A 109 -24.21 7.08 -18.20
C GLY A 109 -24.07 5.58 -17.96
N ARG A 110 -24.41 5.10 -16.77
CA ARG A 110 -24.35 3.68 -16.39
C ARG A 110 -25.71 3.01 -16.59
N VAL A 111 -25.74 1.90 -17.33
CA VAL A 111 -26.91 1.02 -17.45
C VAL A 111 -26.63 -0.27 -16.69
N ILE A 112 -27.53 -0.64 -15.78
CA ILE A 112 -27.40 -1.81 -14.89
C ILE A 112 -28.52 -2.79 -15.22
N VAL A 113 -28.15 -3.98 -15.69
CA VAL A 113 -29.07 -5.07 -16.01
C VAL A 113 -28.96 -6.11 -14.90
N ALA A 114 -30.00 -6.25 -14.08
CA ALA A 114 -30.07 -7.27 -13.05
C ALA A 114 -30.37 -8.64 -13.70
N LEU A 115 -29.47 -9.60 -13.49
CA LEU A 115 -29.53 -10.91 -14.14
C LEU A 115 -30.03 -11.99 -13.18
N ASP A 116 -30.60 -13.07 -13.71
CA ASP A 116 -30.82 -14.30 -12.95
C ASP A 116 -29.55 -15.13 -12.81
N ALA A 117 -29.52 -15.96 -11.76
CA ALA A 117 -28.38 -16.84 -11.49
C ALA A 117 -28.17 -17.80 -12.69
N GLY A 118 -26.98 -17.78 -13.27
CA GLY A 118 -26.62 -18.60 -14.44
C GLY A 118 -26.86 -17.96 -15.82
N ALA A 119 -27.45 -16.76 -15.91
CA ALA A 119 -27.68 -16.11 -17.21
C ALA A 119 -26.37 -15.84 -17.99
N ARG A 120 -26.37 -16.17 -19.28
CA ARG A 120 -25.29 -15.91 -20.26
C ARG A 120 -25.60 -14.62 -21.00
N TYR A 121 -24.56 -13.89 -21.45
CA TYR A 121 -24.76 -12.65 -22.19
C TYR A 121 -23.68 -12.39 -23.24
N GLU A 122 -24.02 -11.59 -24.24
CA GLU A 122 -23.15 -11.08 -25.28
C GLU A 122 -23.46 -9.60 -25.51
N VAL A 123 -22.44 -8.76 -25.74
CA VAL A 123 -22.63 -7.32 -26.00
C VAL A 123 -21.90 -6.90 -27.28
N ALA A 124 -22.65 -6.33 -28.22
CA ALA A 124 -22.16 -5.89 -29.51
C ALA A 124 -22.59 -4.44 -29.84
N PRO A 125 -21.75 -3.65 -30.53
CA PRO A 125 -22.17 -2.36 -31.06
C PRO A 125 -23.05 -2.56 -32.30
N ARG A 126 -24.06 -1.69 -32.47
CA ARG A 126 -24.95 -1.68 -33.64
C ARG A 126 -25.28 -0.23 -34.02
N ASP A 127 -24.50 0.34 -34.93
CA ASP A 127 -24.58 1.73 -35.40
C ASP A 127 -24.63 2.78 -34.28
N ARG A 128 -25.83 3.22 -33.88
CA ARG A 128 -26.07 4.21 -32.81
C ARG A 128 -26.53 3.58 -31.49
N ALA A 129 -26.50 2.26 -31.38
CA ALA A 129 -26.95 1.50 -30.23
C ALA A 129 -25.87 0.55 -29.70
N VAL A 130 -25.98 0.21 -28.41
CA VAL A 130 -25.31 -0.93 -27.81
C VAL A 130 -26.35 -2.02 -27.58
N VAL A 131 -26.12 -3.21 -28.13
CA VAL A 131 -27.03 -4.35 -28.05
C VAL A 131 -26.48 -5.34 -27.03
N VAL A 132 -27.27 -5.65 -26.01
CA VAL A 132 -26.97 -6.65 -24.98
C VAL A 132 -27.95 -7.81 -25.14
N LYS A 133 -27.46 -8.97 -25.59
CA LYS A 133 -28.24 -10.21 -25.65
C LYS A 133 -28.03 -10.98 -24.35
N VAL A 134 -29.10 -11.40 -23.70
CA VAL A 134 -29.08 -12.21 -22.48
C VAL A 134 -29.86 -13.49 -22.73
N ALA A 135 -29.28 -14.64 -22.46
CA ALA A 135 -29.91 -15.95 -22.60
C ALA A 135 -30.02 -16.64 -21.23
N ALA A 136 -31.15 -17.34 -21.03
CA ALA A 136 -31.34 -18.20 -19.86
C ALA A 136 -30.36 -19.39 -19.89
N ALA A 137 -30.03 -19.93 -18.71
CA ALA A 137 -29.00 -20.97 -18.56
C ALA A 137 -29.28 -22.25 -19.39
N ASP A 138 -30.56 -22.55 -19.62
CA ASP A 138 -31.06 -23.78 -20.27
C ASP A 138 -31.37 -23.61 -21.78
N GLY A 139 -31.00 -22.48 -22.40
CA GLY A 139 -31.22 -22.21 -23.82
C GLY A 139 -30.08 -22.70 -24.75
N PRO A 140 -30.38 -23.11 -25.99
CA PRO A 140 -29.35 -23.50 -26.97
C PRO A 140 -28.49 -22.30 -27.41
N ALA A 141 -27.20 -22.52 -27.60
CA ALA A 141 -26.23 -21.46 -27.91
C ALA A 141 -26.33 -20.96 -29.36
N PRO A 142 -26.35 -19.63 -29.62
CA PRO A 142 -26.22 -19.07 -30.95
C PRO A 142 -24.79 -19.20 -31.51
N ALA A 143 -24.67 -19.23 -32.83
CA ALA A 143 -23.40 -19.41 -33.54
C ALA A 143 -22.61 -18.09 -33.73
N ALA A 144 -21.29 -18.22 -33.91
CA ALA A 144 -20.37 -17.09 -34.07
C ALA A 144 -20.01 -16.80 -35.53
N GLU A 145 -19.88 -15.52 -35.89
CA GLU A 145 -19.29 -15.06 -37.17
C GLU A 145 -18.16 -14.02 -36.96
N ARG A 146 -17.40 -13.72 -38.03
CA ARG A 146 -16.02 -13.20 -37.96
C ARG A 146 -15.79 -11.88 -38.76
N LYS A 147 -14.88 -11.04 -38.22
CA LYS A 147 -14.16 -9.90 -38.88
C LYS A 147 -15.05 -8.67 -39.21
N VAL A 148 -14.56 -7.42 -39.32
CA VAL A 148 -13.31 -6.87 -39.90
C VAL A 148 -12.70 -5.74 -39.01
N ALA A 149 -11.43 -5.38 -39.24
CA ALA A 149 -10.71 -4.29 -38.55
C ALA A 149 -10.32 -3.13 -39.50
N VAL A 150 -10.27 -1.89 -38.99
CA VAL A 150 -9.61 -0.71 -39.60
C VAL A 150 -8.91 0.11 -38.50
N ALA A 151 -7.85 0.86 -38.87
CA ALA A 151 -6.82 1.41 -37.98
C ALA A 151 -7.10 2.82 -37.41
N ALA A 152 -6.21 3.25 -36.49
CA ALA A 152 -6.17 4.57 -35.84
C ALA A 152 -5.57 5.67 -36.73
N PRO A 153 -5.48 6.93 -36.24
CA PRO A 153 -4.25 7.30 -35.51
C PRO A 153 -4.47 8.06 -34.18
N SER A 154 -3.42 8.05 -33.34
CA SER A 154 -3.22 8.90 -32.16
C SER A 154 -2.29 10.08 -32.54
N PRO A 155 -2.16 11.18 -31.77
CA PRO A 155 -1.39 11.13 -30.52
C PRO A 155 -1.84 12.07 -29.37
N ALA A 156 -1.68 11.62 -28.11
CA ALA A 156 -1.12 12.41 -27.00
C ALA A 156 -0.94 11.54 -25.73
N THR A 157 0.22 11.65 -25.08
CA THR A 157 0.69 10.98 -23.84
C THR A 157 1.86 11.86 -23.33
N PRO A 158 2.31 11.92 -22.04
CA PRO A 158 2.20 10.87 -21.01
C PRO A 158 2.02 11.32 -19.53
N SER A 159 1.81 10.34 -18.62
CA SER A 159 2.39 10.17 -17.26
C SER A 159 1.63 9.03 -16.54
N SER A 160 2.21 7.84 -16.28
CA SER A 160 3.07 7.45 -15.13
C SER A 160 2.34 7.58 -13.77
N ALA A 161 1.80 6.48 -13.20
CA ALA A 161 2.40 5.56 -12.19
C ALA A 161 2.60 6.24 -10.81
N ALA A 162 2.26 5.66 -9.64
CA ALA A 162 2.38 4.27 -9.17
C ALA A 162 1.23 3.91 -8.17
N GLU A 163 0.68 2.69 -8.13
CA GLU A 163 1.11 1.51 -7.33
C GLU A 163 0.39 1.40 -5.96
N GLU A 164 -0.69 0.61 -5.92
CA GLU A 164 -1.51 0.34 -4.72
C GLU A 164 -1.47 -1.16 -4.35
N LYS A 165 -1.39 -1.45 -3.04
CA LYS A 165 -1.08 -2.77 -2.48
C LYS A 165 -2.36 -3.47 -1.97
N LEU A 166 -2.84 -4.49 -2.69
CA LEU A 166 -4.01 -5.27 -2.27
C LEU A 166 -3.77 -6.08 -0.98
N PRO A 167 -4.82 -6.29 -0.15
CA PRO A 167 -4.74 -7.07 1.09
C PRO A 167 -4.56 -8.58 0.83
N ALA A 168 -4.05 -9.29 1.83
CA ALA A 168 -3.99 -10.74 1.83
C ALA A 168 -5.39 -11.35 2.04
N SER A 169 -5.68 -12.44 1.33
CA SER A 169 -6.94 -13.20 1.40
C SER A 169 -6.71 -14.53 2.12
N ASP A 170 -7.73 -15.03 2.81
CA ASP A 170 -7.72 -16.20 3.71
C ASP A 170 -7.49 -17.59 3.03
N HIS A 171 -6.85 -17.63 1.85
CA HIS A 171 -6.65 -18.84 1.05
C HIS A 171 -5.21 -19.03 0.54
N VAL A 172 -4.22 -18.31 1.09
CA VAL A 172 -2.80 -18.42 0.69
C VAL A 172 -2.04 -19.27 1.71
N LEU A 173 -1.70 -20.50 1.32
CA LEU A 173 -0.93 -21.47 2.13
C LEU A 173 0.53 -21.05 2.33
N SER A 174 1.17 -20.52 1.28
CA SER A 174 2.52 -19.98 1.37
C SER A 174 2.78 -18.88 0.34
N ARG A 175 3.69 -17.97 0.69
CA ARG A 175 4.18 -16.88 -0.17
C ARG A 175 5.71 -16.87 -0.11
N ARG A 176 6.38 -16.93 -1.27
CA ARG A 176 7.85 -16.87 -1.39
C ARG A 176 8.23 -15.92 -2.53
N ALA A 177 9.03 -14.90 -2.26
CA ALA A 177 9.51 -13.95 -3.26
C ALA A 177 11.01 -14.13 -3.52
N ASP A 178 11.43 -13.94 -4.77
CA ASP A 178 12.82 -14.05 -5.24
C ASP A 178 13.13 -12.88 -6.17
N GLU A 179 14.23 -12.19 -5.92
CA GLU A 179 14.65 -10.98 -6.66
C GLU A 179 16.15 -11.06 -6.96
N ALA A 180 16.51 -10.85 -8.23
CA ALA A 180 17.88 -10.93 -8.72
C ALA A 180 18.14 -9.83 -9.75
N ALA A 181 19.34 -9.24 -9.70
CA ALA A 181 19.80 -8.31 -10.73
C ALA A 181 20.03 -9.06 -12.05
N VAL A 182 19.35 -8.64 -13.11
CA VAL A 182 19.40 -9.29 -14.43
C VAL A 182 19.84 -8.32 -15.52
N SER A 183 20.58 -8.85 -16.49
CA SER A 183 21.19 -8.03 -17.55
C SER A 183 20.20 -7.64 -18.65
N ARG A 184 19.17 -8.47 -18.87
CA ARG A 184 18.15 -8.30 -19.91
C ARG A 184 16.78 -8.67 -19.35
N PRO A 185 16.09 -7.74 -18.66
CA PRO A 185 14.81 -8.03 -18.00
C PRO A 185 13.74 -8.46 -19.01
N ALA A 186 13.02 -9.53 -18.68
CA ALA A 186 11.90 -10.03 -19.47
C ALA A 186 10.74 -9.02 -19.50
N THR A 187 10.14 -8.81 -20.68
CA THR A 187 8.96 -7.96 -20.87
C THR A 187 7.72 -8.76 -21.28
N ALA A 188 7.89 -10.00 -21.73
CA ALA A 188 6.84 -10.85 -22.26
C ALA A 188 6.97 -12.33 -21.85
N VAL A 189 5.88 -12.92 -21.36
CA VAL A 189 5.68 -14.38 -21.37
C VAL A 189 5.26 -14.82 -22.76
N LEU A 190 6.02 -15.73 -23.35
CA LEU A 190 5.79 -16.31 -24.68
C LEU A 190 4.87 -17.54 -24.62
N GLY A 191 4.90 -18.28 -23.50
CA GLY A 191 3.98 -19.40 -23.25
C GLY A 191 4.43 -20.29 -22.10
N ALA A 192 3.63 -21.33 -21.80
CA ALA A 192 3.98 -22.41 -20.87
C ALA A 192 4.00 -23.75 -21.62
N ARG A 193 4.90 -24.67 -21.25
CA ARG A 193 4.90 -26.06 -21.73
C ARG A 193 5.31 -27.02 -20.62
N ALA A 194 4.58 -28.13 -20.49
CA ALA A 194 5.02 -29.25 -19.68
C ALA A 194 6.19 -29.97 -20.38
N ARG A 195 7.22 -30.35 -19.62
CA ARG A 195 8.32 -31.21 -20.05
C ARG A 195 8.68 -32.14 -18.89
N GLN A 196 8.39 -33.44 -19.06
CA GLN A 196 8.83 -34.55 -18.21
C GLN A 196 9.24 -34.16 -16.77
N GLY A 197 8.26 -33.93 -15.90
CA GLY A 197 8.52 -33.60 -14.49
C GLY A 197 8.67 -32.11 -14.15
N ALA A 198 8.54 -31.21 -15.13
CA ALA A 198 8.55 -29.78 -14.90
C ALA A 198 7.58 -29.01 -15.82
N VAL A 199 7.18 -27.81 -15.41
CA VAL A 199 6.51 -26.82 -16.27
C VAL A 199 7.50 -25.71 -16.59
N ALA A 200 7.81 -25.52 -17.87
CA ALA A 200 8.66 -24.44 -18.35
C ALA A 200 7.81 -23.26 -18.84
N LEU A 201 8.03 -22.08 -18.25
CA LEU A 201 7.53 -20.80 -18.73
C LEU A 201 8.61 -20.20 -19.64
N ALA A 202 8.27 -19.97 -20.91
CA ALA A 202 9.15 -19.31 -21.87
C ALA A 202 8.93 -17.79 -21.81
N LEU A 203 10.01 -17.03 -21.70
CA LEU A 203 10.02 -15.57 -21.68
C LEU A 203 11.00 -15.01 -22.73
N ASP A 204 10.84 -13.72 -23.05
CA ASP A 204 11.71 -12.97 -23.97
C ASP A 204 13.05 -12.51 -23.33
N GLY A 205 13.24 -12.72 -22.04
CA GLY A 205 14.44 -12.34 -21.28
C GLY A 205 14.53 -13.03 -19.93
N GLU A 206 15.40 -12.49 -19.07
CA GLU A 206 15.59 -12.96 -17.69
C GLU A 206 14.58 -12.26 -16.77
N VAL A 207 13.85 -13.01 -15.94
CA VAL A 207 12.93 -12.39 -14.96
C VAL A 207 13.75 -11.61 -13.92
N GLY A 208 13.38 -10.40 -13.53
CA GLY A 208 14.05 -9.69 -12.42
C GLY A 208 13.58 -10.21 -11.06
N ARG A 209 12.28 -10.04 -10.80
CA ARG A 209 11.62 -10.41 -9.55
C ARG A 209 10.39 -11.26 -9.80
N PHE A 210 10.19 -12.30 -9.00
CA PHE A 210 8.95 -13.07 -8.99
C PHE A 210 8.48 -13.44 -7.57
N GLU A 211 7.18 -13.65 -7.41
CA GLU A 211 6.56 -14.13 -6.18
C GLU A 211 5.75 -15.40 -6.48
N VAL A 212 5.96 -16.46 -5.70
CA VAL A 212 5.24 -17.72 -5.77
C VAL A 212 4.24 -17.75 -4.62
N LEU A 213 2.97 -18.00 -4.95
CA LEU A 213 1.88 -18.19 -4.01
C LEU A 213 1.27 -19.57 -4.19
N GLU A 214 1.13 -20.32 -3.10
CA GLU A 214 0.40 -21.58 -3.05
C GLU A 214 -0.99 -21.28 -2.49
N LEU A 215 -2.06 -21.66 -3.22
CA LEU A 215 -3.45 -21.36 -2.86
C LEU A 215 -4.24 -22.64 -2.59
N GLU A 216 -5.09 -22.60 -1.58
CA GLU A 216 -6.06 -23.64 -1.22
C GLU A 216 -7.45 -23.34 -1.82
N ASP A 217 -8.30 -24.36 -1.93
CA ASP A 217 -9.71 -24.28 -2.35
C ASP A 217 -10.03 -23.40 -3.58
N PRO A 218 -9.74 -23.87 -4.83
CA PRO A 218 -9.11 -25.14 -5.18
C PRO A 218 -7.58 -25.04 -5.33
N PRO A 219 -6.84 -26.16 -5.18
CA PRO A 219 -5.38 -26.18 -5.15
C PRO A 219 -4.75 -25.60 -6.43
N ARG A 220 -3.99 -24.50 -6.26
CA ARG A 220 -3.38 -23.74 -7.35
C ARG A 220 -1.98 -23.24 -6.98
N LEU A 221 -1.10 -23.16 -7.97
CA LEU A 221 0.18 -22.47 -7.85
C LEU A 221 0.14 -21.20 -8.69
N ALA A 222 0.23 -20.03 -8.06
CA ALA A 222 0.32 -18.75 -8.76
C ALA A 222 1.77 -18.24 -8.73
N VAL A 223 2.25 -17.71 -9.86
CA VAL A 223 3.57 -17.08 -9.99
C VAL A 223 3.39 -15.68 -10.56
N ASP A 224 3.63 -14.66 -9.74
CA ASP A 224 3.57 -13.25 -10.10
C ASP A 224 4.94 -12.80 -10.61
N LEU A 225 4.99 -12.36 -11.87
CA LEU A 225 6.19 -11.95 -12.59
C LEU A 225 6.20 -10.42 -12.69
N TYR A 226 7.09 -9.76 -11.95
CA TYR A 226 7.17 -8.30 -11.87
C TYR A 226 8.03 -7.75 -13.03
N GLY A 227 7.60 -6.63 -13.61
CA GLY A 227 8.24 -6.02 -14.79
C GLY A 227 7.83 -6.64 -16.14
N VAL A 228 7.13 -7.78 -16.13
CA VAL A 228 6.57 -8.42 -17.32
C VAL A 228 5.18 -7.82 -17.61
N SER A 229 4.93 -7.42 -18.86
CA SER A 229 3.68 -6.73 -19.26
C SER A 229 2.87 -7.44 -20.35
N LYS A 230 3.48 -8.38 -21.06
CA LYS A 230 2.85 -9.17 -22.14
C LYS A 230 2.77 -10.64 -21.73
N ALA A 231 1.68 -11.30 -22.11
CA ALA A 231 1.44 -12.73 -21.86
C ALA A 231 0.43 -13.29 -22.90
N PRO A 232 0.29 -14.62 -23.05
CA PRO A 232 -0.76 -15.21 -23.90
C PRO A 232 -2.16 -14.72 -23.50
N ARG A 233 -3.07 -14.57 -24.47
CA ARG A 233 -4.48 -14.17 -24.22
C ARG A 233 -5.39 -15.34 -23.86
N SER A 234 -4.99 -16.57 -24.16
CA SER A 234 -5.72 -17.80 -23.88
C SER A 234 -4.97 -18.63 -22.83
N ALA A 235 -5.71 -19.46 -22.09
CA ALA A 235 -5.10 -20.51 -21.28
C ALA A 235 -4.30 -21.47 -22.19
N VAL A 236 -3.23 -22.04 -21.65
CA VAL A 236 -2.44 -23.08 -22.31
C VAL A 236 -2.67 -24.37 -21.55
N ALA A 237 -3.20 -25.39 -22.24
CA ALA A 237 -3.35 -26.72 -21.67
C ALA A 237 -1.98 -27.31 -21.31
N LEU A 238 -1.90 -27.99 -20.17
CA LEU A 238 -0.70 -28.66 -19.69
C LEU A 238 -1.01 -30.14 -19.43
N GLU A 239 -0.01 -30.99 -19.62
CA GLU A 239 -0.08 -32.42 -19.34
C GLU A 239 0.70 -32.73 -18.05
N GLY A 240 0.18 -33.65 -17.24
CA GLY A 240 0.74 -34.00 -15.93
C GLY A 240 -0.09 -33.44 -14.76
N PRO A 241 0.54 -33.05 -13.62
CA PRO A 241 -0.19 -32.70 -12.40
C PRO A 241 -0.88 -31.33 -12.43
N PHE A 242 -0.65 -30.51 -13.46
CA PHE A 242 -1.36 -29.26 -13.71
C PHE A 242 -2.17 -29.39 -15.00
N ARG A 243 -3.46 -29.02 -14.98
CA ARG A 243 -4.38 -29.14 -16.13
C ARG A 243 -4.19 -28.02 -17.16
N GLN A 244 -3.88 -26.82 -16.69
CA GLN A 244 -3.72 -25.63 -17.54
C GLN A 244 -2.91 -24.54 -16.84
N ALA A 245 -2.25 -23.69 -17.64
CA ALA A 245 -1.71 -22.40 -17.25
C ALA A 245 -2.63 -21.27 -17.72
N ARG A 246 -3.08 -20.42 -16.79
CA ARG A 246 -3.85 -19.20 -17.07
C ARG A 246 -2.98 -17.97 -16.81
N PHE A 247 -3.11 -16.94 -17.64
CA PHE A 247 -2.30 -15.73 -17.59
C PHE A 247 -3.17 -14.52 -17.28
N GLY A 248 -3.08 -14.01 -16.05
CA GLY A 248 -3.61 -12.70 -15.66
C GLY A 248 -2.58 -11.60 -15.96
N ARG A 249 -3.05 -10.42 -16.35
CA ARG A 249 -2.22 -9.23 -16.49
C ARG A 249 -2.78 -8.15 -15.59
N ASP A 250 -1.97 -7.71 -14.63
CA ASP A 250 -2.29 -6.61 -13.73
C ASP A 250 -1.29 -5.46 -13.99
N LEU A 251 -1.52 -4.29 -13.40
CA LEU A 251 -0.62 -3.15 -13.56
C LEU A 251 0.79 -3.50 -13.01
N GLY A 252 1.78 -3.55 -13.89
CA GLY A 252 3.19 -3.82 -13.55
C GLY A 252 3.60 -5.29 -13.41
N LYS A 253 2.66 -6.26 -13.53
CA LYS A 253 2.97 -7.70 -13.38
C LYS A 253 2.09 -8.62 -14.22
N VAL A 254 2.62 -9.81 -14.51
CA VAL A 254 1.87 -10.95 -15.07
C VAL A 254 1.75 -12.05 -14.03
N ARG A 255 0.52 -12.45 -13.70
CA ARG A 255 0.21 -13.57 -12.81
C ARG A 255 -0.03 -14.84 -13.64
N VAL A 256 0.83 -15.84 -13.47
CA VAL A 256 0.67 -17.16 -14.09
C VAL A 256 0.05 -18.12 -13.07
N VAL A 257 -1.18 -18.58 -13.31
CA VAL A 257 -1.88 -19.52 -12.42
C VAL A 257 -1.88 -20.92 -13.04
N LEU A 258 -1.29 -21.89 -12.34
CA LEU A 258 -1.35 -23.30 -12.68
C LEU A 258 -2.45 -23.98 -11.87
N ASP A 259 -3.46 -24.51 -12.56
CA ASP A 259 -4.55 -25.26 -11.94
C ASP A 259 -4.12 -26.72 -11.73
N ALA A 260 -4.05 -27.17 -10.47
CA ALA A 260 -3.68 -28.55 -10.17
C ALA A 260 -4.78 -29.54 -10.57
N ALA A 261 -4.39 -30.76 -10.92
CA ALA A 261 -5.33 -31.82 -11.28
C ALA A 261 -5.94 -32.53 -10.06
N GLY A 262 -5.33 -32.38 -8.89
CA GLY A 262 -5.68 -32.93 -7.58
C GLY A 262 -4.94 -32.14 -6.48
N ALA A 263 -4.45 -32.81 -5.43
CA ALA A 263 -3.63 -32.17 -4.39
C ALA A 263 -2.37 -31.49 -4.97
N LEU A 264 -1.96 -30.36 -4.38
CA LEU A 264 -0.84 -29.56 -4.88
C LEU A 264 0.51 -30.31 -4.67
N PRO A 265 1.26 -30.63 -5.74
CA PRO A 265 2.57 -31.27 -5.59
C PRO A 265 3.62 -30.28 -5.07
N ARG A 266 4.63 -30.77 -4.34
CA ARG A 266 5.76 -29.93 -3.92
C ARG A 266 6.54 -29.45 -5.15
N CYS A 267 6.54 -28.13 -5.36
CA CYS A 267 7.16 -27.47 -6.50
C CYS A 267 8.33 -26.57 -6.08
N GLU A 268 9.38 -26.57 -6.88
CA GLU A 268 10.52 -25.65 -6.76
C GLU A 268 10.65 -24.83 -8.05
N VAL A 269 10.66 -23.50 -7.94
CA VAL A 269 10.71 -22.59 -9.09
C VAL A 269 12.15 -22.10 -9.27
N LYS A 270 12.75 -22.36 -10.43
CA LYS A 270 14.13 -22.00 -10.77
C LYS A 270 14.19 -21.13 -12.02
N ARG A 271 15.09 -20.14 -12.00
CA ARG A 271 15.46 -19.31 -13.15
C ARG A 271 16.22 -20.18 -14.17
N ALA A 272 15.88 -20.05 -15.45
CA ALA A 272 16.52 -20.80 -16.54
C ALA A 272 16.80 -19.86 -17.73
N ALA A 273 17.75 -20.23 -18.59
CA ALA A 273 18.03 -19.47 -19.80
C ALA A 273 16.78 -19.41 -20.71
N GLY A 274 16.20 -18.22 -20.85
CA GLY A 274 14.93 -18.00 -21.58
C GLY A 274 13.65 -18.19 -20.76
N GLY A 275 13.72 -18.22 -19.41
CA GLY A 275 12.52 -18.08 -18.57
C GLY A 275 12.59 -18.70 -17.18
N LEU A 276 11.53 -19.40 -16.78
CA LEU A 276 11.38 -20.04 -15.46
C LEU A 276 10.99 -21.51 -15.62
N VAL A 277 11.53 -22.37 -14.78
CA VAL A 277 11.22 -23.81 -14.73
C VAL A 277 10.68 -24.16 -13.35
N ILE A 278 9.50 -24.76 -13.31
CA ILE A 278 8.79 -25.20 -12.11
C ILE A 278 8.99 -26.72 -12.03
N ALA A 279 9.94 -27.16 -11.21
CA ALA A 279 10.29 -28.57 -11.05
C ALA A 279 9.40 -29.24 -9.99
N LEU A 280 8.90 -30.44 -10.31
CA LEU A 280 8.05 -31.23 -9.43
C LEU A 280 8.90 -32.24 -8.65
N ALA A 281 8.82 -32.20 -7.31
CA ALA A 281 9.53 -33.16 -6.47
C ALA A 281 8.96 -34.58 -6.66
N GLY A 282 9.73 -35.46 -7.30
CA GLY A 282 9.36 -36.86 -7.53
C GLY A 282 9.48 -37.35 -8.98
N SER A 283 9.76 -36.48 -9.95
CA SER A 283 9.94 -36.89 -11.35
C SER A 283 11.42 -36.89 -11.76
N SER A 284 12.04 -38.06 -11.70
CA SER A 284 13.25 -38.34 -12.51
C SER A 284 12.81 -38.75 -13.91
N ALA A 285 13.34 -38.07 -14.94
CA ALA A 285 13.08 -38.41 -16.33
C ALA A 285 14.33 -38.15 -17.21
N PRO A 286 14.53 -38.92 -18.29
CA PRO A 286 15.88 -39.18 -18.80
C PRO A 286 16.33 -38.18 -19.87
N GLY A 287 17.64 -37.89 -19.89
CA GLY A 287 18.27 -37.15 -20.96
C GLY A 287 18.76 -38.05 -22.12
N ARG A 288 18.56 -37.58 -23.36
CA ARG A 288 19.42 -37.89 -24.53
C ARG A 288 19.04 -36.97 -25.71
N ALA A 289 19.88 -36.71 -26.70
CA ALA A 289 21.30 -36.31 -26.73
C ALA A 289 21.70 -36.02 -28.19
N LEU A 290 22.63 -35.07 -28.38
CA LEU A 290 23.66 -35.07 -29.41
C LEU A 290 24.84 -34.32 -28.75
N ALA A 291 25.79 -35.06 -28.17
CA ALA A 291 27.12 -35.32 -28.73
C ALA A 291 28.12 -34.18 -28.37
N GLN A 292 29.33 -34.43 -27.84
CA GLN A 292 30.10 -35.68 -27.73
C GLN A 292 31.19 -35.60 -26.63
N ALA A 293 31.56 -36.76 -26.04
CA ALA A 293 32.93 -37.14 -25.59
C ALA A 293 33.61 -36.36 -24.40
N LYS A 294 34.34 -36.96 -23.43
CA LYS A 294 34.78 -38.36 -23.19
C LYS A 294 35.30 -38.56 -21.73
N ALA A 295 35.00 -39.73 -21.12
CA ALA A 295 35.75 -40.45 -20.05
C ALA A 295 36.06 -39.77 -18.68
N ALA A 296 36.16 -40.48 -17.54
CA ALA A 296 35.77 -41.86 -17.19
C ALA A 296 35.61 -42.01 -15.65
N ALA A 297 34.93 -43.07 -15.22
CA ALA A 297 34.65 -43.51 -13.84
C ALA A 297 35.77 -44.49 -13.33
N PRO A 298 35.70 -45.18 -12.14
CA PRO A 298 34.56 -45.34 -11.23
C PRO A 298 34.83 -45.38 -9.70
N SER A 299 33.74 -45.51 -8.93
CA SER A 299 33.67 -45.98 -7.51
C SER A 299 33.63 -47.55 -7.47
N PRO A 300 33.43 -48.30 -6.35
CA PRO A 300 32.67 -48.05 -5.09
C PRO A 300 33.47 -48.43 -3.80
N GLU A 301 32.98 -48.74 -2.58
CA GLU A 301 31.63 -48.90 -1.98
C GLU A 301 31.64 -48.70 -0.41
N ALA A 302 30.50 -49.02 0.22
CA ALA A 302 30.16 -49.42 1.59
C ALA A 302 31.28 -50.00 2.52
N LYS A 303 31.27 -49.89 3.87
CA LYS A 303 30.26 -49.53 4.92
C LYS A 303 31.02 -49.34 6.27
N ALA A 304 30.52 -48.82 7.41
CA ALA A 304 29.21 -48.28 7.82
C ALA A 304 29.32 -47.17 8.92
N GLU A 305 28.60 -47.32 10.04
CA GLU A 305 28.28 -46.38 11.15
C GLU A 305 28.94 -46.79 12.50
N PRO A 306 29.02 -45.94 13.58
CA PRO A 306 27.95 -45.00 14.00
C PRO A 306 28.30 -43.61 14.61
N VAL A 307 27.34 -42.69 14.36
CA VAL A 307 26.75 -41.68 15.28
C VAL A 307 27.53 -40.41 15.71
N LYS A 308 26.82 -39.28 15.48
CA LYS A 308 26.83 -37.93 16.10
C LYS A 308 27.68 -36.78 15.49
N VAL A 309 26.91 -35.81 14.98
CA VAL A 309 27.20 -34.37 14.76
C VAL A 309 28.37 -34.04 13.83
N ILE A 310 28.05 -33.90 12.54
CA ILE A 310 28.87 -33.13 11.59
C ILE A 310 28.00 -32.07 10.93
N THR A 311 28.28 -30.81 11.27
CA THR A 311 27.73 -29.63 10.60
C THR A 311 28.39 -29.50 9.22
N ALA A 312 27.69 -29.86 8.15
CA ALA A 312 28.18 -29.74 6.79
C ALA A 312 27.54 -28.55 6.05
N GLN A 313 28.23 -27.41 6.11
CA GLN A 313 28.45 -26.47 5.00
C GLN A 313 27.25 -26.16 4.08
N SER A 314 26.53 -25.09 4.42
CA SER A 314 25.87 -24.27 3.39
C SER A 314 26.94 -23.48 2.62
N GLN A 315 26.90 -23.57 1.29
CA GLN A 315 27.67 -22.68 0.42
C GLN A 315 26.98 -21.30 0.35
N ALA A 316 27.52 -20.33 1.10
CA ALA A 316 27.21 -18.93 0.84
C ALA A 316 28.13 -18.41 -0.27
N ALA A 317 27.61 -18.33 -1.49
CA ALA A 317 28.15 -17.43 -2.50
C ALA A 317 27.55 -16.02 -2.30
N GLY A 318 28.32 -14.97 -2.60
CA GLY A 318 27.71 -13.68 -2.95
C GLY A 318 27.52 -12.62 -1.86
N PHE A 319 28.38 -12.55 -0.84
CA PHE A 319 28.66 -11.24 -0.21
C PHE A 319 30.03 -10.74 -0.64
N THR A 320 30.06 -9.79 -1.56
CA THR A 320 31.19 -8.86 -1.74
C THR A 320 31.23 -7.91 -0.56
N ALA A 321 31.54 -8.44 0.62
CA ALA A 321 31.91 -7.64 1.77
C ALA A 321 33.32 -7.08 1.51
N THR A 322 33.38 -5.91 0.86
CA THR A 322 34.46 -4.96 1.15
C THR A 322 34.20 -4.45 2.57
N ALA A 323 34.46 -5.33 3.55
CA ALA A 323 34.46 -4.95 4.94
C ALA A 323 35.59 -3.93 5.11
N PRO A 324 35.31 -2.73 5.65
CA PRO A 324 36.32 -1.70 5.74
C PRO A 324 37.42 -2.11 6.73
N ALA A 325 38.64 -1.63 6.49
CA ALA A 325 39.88 -2.20 7.01
C ALA A 325 40.11 -2.11 8.54
N TYR A 326 39.11 -1.69 9.33
CA TYR A 326 39.23 -1.47 10.78
C TYR A 326 38.90 -2.70 11.65
N ALA A 327 38.28 -3.76 11.12
CA ALA A 327 37.74 -4.87 11.92
C ALA A 327 38.68 -6.09 12.12
N LEU A 328 39.98 -5.99 11.76
CA LEU A 328 40.89 -7.15 11.71
C LEU A 328 42.28 -6.93 12.34
N SER A 329 42.46 -5.92 13.20
CA SER A 329 43.73 -5.63 13.87
C SER A 329 44.10 -6.60 15.01
N GLY A 330 43.18 -7.47 15.46
CA GLY A 330 43.36 -8.37 16.60
C GLY A 330 43.49 -9.87 16.27
N ALA A 331 43.24 -10.28 15.03
CA ALA A 331 43.41 -11.69 14.63
C ALA A 331 44.88 -11.93 14.26
N PRO A 332 45.53 -13.01 14.75
CA PRO A 332 46.89 -13.34 14.36
C PRO A 332 46.92 -13.73 12.87
N GLN A 333 47.27 -12.77 12.02
CA GLN A 333 47.55 -12.98 10.61
C GLN A 333 48.55 -14.14 10.48
N LYS A 334 48.12 -15.22 9.81
CA LYS A 334 48.95 -16.41 9.60
C LYS A 334 50.15 -15.99 8.74
N ARG A 335 51.33 -15.84 9.35
CA ARG A 335 52.57 -15.41 8.67
C ARG A 335 52.75 -16.21 7.38
N GLU A 336 52.66 -15.55 6.23
CA GLU A 336 52.91 -16.17 4.93
C GLU A 336 54.41 -16.29 4.71
N TYR A 337 54.90 -17.52 4.56
CA TYR A 337 56.30 -17.80 4.25
C TYR A 337 56.50 -17.75 2.74
N THR A 338 57.29 -16.79 2.28
CA THR A 338 57.50 -16.45 0.86
C THR A 338 58.93 -16.75 0.38
N GLY A 339 59.79 -17.26 1.26
CA GLY A 339 61.17 -17.58 0.96
C GLY A 339 61.35 -18.64 -0.12
N ARG A 340 62.46 -18.54 -0.85
CA ARG A 340 62.94 -19.60 -1.76
C ARG A 340 63.00 -20.93 -0.99
N ARG A 341 62.46 -21.99 -1.60
CA ARG A 341 62.38 -23.32 -1.00
C ARG A 341 63.76 -23.97 -0.99
N ILE A 342 64.13 -24.55 0.15
CA ILE A 342 65.41 -25.19 0.41
C ILE A 342 65.21 -26.59 0.99
N THR A 343 66.25 -27.40 0.87
CA THR A 343 66.38 -28.71 1.53
C THR A 343 67.70 -28.70 2.29
N LEU A 344 67.64 -29.00 3.59
CA LEU A 344 68.77 -28.99 4.52
C LEU A 344 68.69 -30.28 5.35
N ASP A 345 69.80 -31.02 5.45
CA ASP A 345 69.87 -32.26 6.23
C ASP A 345 71.20 -32.24 7.00
N PHE A 346 71.14 -31.78 8.25
CA PHE A 346 72.31 -31.57 9.09
C PHE A 346 72.13 -32.20 10.47
N HIS A 347 73.13 -32.96 10.87
CA HIS A 347 73.21 -33.59 12.18
C HIS A 347 74.27 -32.85 13.01
N ASP A 348 73.91 -32.41 14.21
CA ASP A 348 74.80 -31.77 15.18
C ASP A 348 75.55 -30.50 14.68
N ILE A 349 74.95 -29.73 13.76
CA ILE A 349 75.56 -28.50 13.23
C ILE A 349 75.46 -27.34 14.23
N GLU A 350 76.52 -26.54 14.34
CA GLU A 350 76.49 -25.28 15.11
C GLU A 350 75.50 -24.28 14.52
N ILE A 351 74.65 -23.69 15.37
CA ILE A 351 73.60 -22.77 14.90
C ILE A 351 74.15 -21.57 14.13
N ARG A 352 75.35 -21.07 14.46
CA ARG A 352 76.00 -19.96 13.73
C ARG A 352 76.31 -20.32 12.27
N ASN A 353 76.73 -21.55 12.01
CA ASN A 353 77.06 -22.01 10.65
C ASN A 353 75.79 -22.31 9.84
N LEU A 354 74.74 -22.82 10.49
CA LEU A 354 73.41 -22.95 9.89
C LEU A 354 72.79 -21.59 9.53
N LEU A 355 72.92 -20.59 10.40
CA LEU A 355 72.42 -19.23 10.14
C LEU A 355 73.20 -18.52 9.02
N ARG A 356 74.51 -18.74 8.89
CA ARG A 356 75.31 -18.27 7.73
C ARG A 356 74.80 -18.86 6.42
N LEU A 357 74.57 -20.18 6.37
CA LEU A 357 74.03 -20.84 5.18
C LEU A 357 72.64 -20.29 4.79
N ILE A 358 71.79 -19.95 5.77
CA ILE A 358 70.50 -19.30 5.53
C ILE A 358 70.70 -17.85 5.03
N ALA A 359 71.70 -17.12 5.52
CA ALA A 359 72.04 -15.77 5.04
C ALA A 359 72.40 -15.79 3.54
N ASP A 360 73.28 -16.71 3.14
CA ASP A 360 73.74 -16.86 1.75
C ASP A 360 72.58 -17.18 0.79
N VAL A 361 71.65 -18.06 1.19
CA VAL A 361 70.50 -18.43 0.34
C VAL A 361 69.40 -17.37 0.35
N SER A 362 69.20 -16.66 1.46
CA SER A 362 68.20 -15.57 1.57
C SER A 362 68.66 -14.25 0.96
N LYS A 363 69.97 -14.08 0.69
CA LYS A 363 70.63 -12.81 0.33
C LYS A 363 70.39 -11.69 1.34
N LYS A 364 70.16 -12.02 2.61
CA LYS A 364 70.01 -11.07 3.72
C LYS A 364 71.25 -11.10 4.62
N ASN A 365 71.65 -9.94 5.12
CA ASN A 365 72.77 -9.86 6.04
C ASN A 365 72.28 -10.30 7.43
N ILE A 366 72.74 -11.44 7.92
CA ILE A 366 72.36 -11.95 9.25
C ILE A 366 73.46 -11.61 10.27
N VAL A 367 73.09 -10.88 11.32
CA VAL A 367 73.96 -10.54 12.45
C VAL A 367 73.52 -11.36 13.66
N VAL A 368 74.43 -12.16 14.20
CA VAL A 368 74.15 -13.10 15.29
C VAL A 368 74.86 -12.64 16.56
N ALA A 369 74.11 -12.39 17.64
CA ALA A 369 74.66 -11.96 18.93
C ALA A 369 75.61 -13.02 19.53
N ASP A 370 76.56 -12.59 20.38
CA ASP A 370 77.63 -13.45 20.93
C ASP A 370 77.12 -14.55 21.87
N ASP A 371 75.92 -14.36 22.42
CA ASP A 371 75.26 -15.27 23.35
C ASP A 371 74.51 -16.44 22.68
N VAL A 372 74.43 -16.44 21.34
CA VAL A 372 73.80 -17.47 20.50
C VAL A 372 74.77 -18.64 20.29
N THR A 373 74.72 -19.63 21.19
CA THR A 373 75.55 -20.84 21.12
C THR A 373 74.69 -22.10 21.23
N GLY A 374 75.18 -23.20 20.65
CA GLY A 374 74.52 -24.49 20.67
C GLY A 374 74.44 -25.18 19.31
N LYS A 375 74.24 -26.49 19.36
CA LYS A 375 74.09 -27.34 18.19
C LYS A 375 72.62 -27.65 17.91
N VAL A 376 72.29 -27.84 16.64
CA VAL A 376 70.94 -28.15 16.15
C VAL A 376 71.03 -29.31 15.16
N THR A 377 70.10 -30.26 15.26
CA THR A 377 69.88 -31.27 14.23
C THR A 377 68.61 -30.89 13.48
N VAL A 378 68.72 -30.75 12.15
CA VAL A 378 67.68 -30.18 11.29
C VAL A 378 67.59 -30.97 9.99
N ALA A 379 66.46 -31.61 9.75
CA ALA A 379 66.11 -32.26 8.49
C ALA A 379 64.85 -31.62 7.91
N LEU A 380 65.04 -30.75 6.90
CA LEU A 380 63.98 -29.99 6.22
C LEU A 380 64.03 -30.30 4.73
N ARG A 381 62.89 -30.65 4.14
CA ARG A 381 62.77 -30.99 2.71
C ARG A 381 61.76 -30.06 2.04
N ASN A 382 62.19 -29.32 1.03
CA ASN A 382 61.34 -28.42 0.25
C ASN A 382 60.59 -27.35 1.09
N VAL A 383 61.27 -26.76 2.07
CA VAL A 383 60.72 -25.75 3.01
C VAL A 383 61.22 -24.35 2.63
N PRO A 384 60.37 -23.30 2.58
CA PRO A 384 60.81 -21.90 2.44
C PRO A 384 61.90 -21.53 3.48
N TRP A 385 62.94 -20.81 3.06
CA TRP A 385 64.08 -20.49 3.96
C TRP A 385 63.67 -19.65 5.18
N ASP A 386 62.64 -18.82 5.06
CA ASP A 386 62.08 -17.97 6.12
C ASP A 386 61.27 -18.79 7.14
N GLN A 387 60.56 -19.83 6.67
CA GLN A 387 59.94 -20.84 7.53
C GLN A 387 60.99 -21.70 8.24
N ALA A 388 62.05 -22.10 7.53
CA ALA A 388 63.17 -22.84 8.10
C ALA A 388 63.88 -22.04 9.20
N LEU A 389 64.12 -20.74 8.96
CA LEU A 389 64.71 -19.82 9.92
C LEU A 389 63.83 -19.66 11.17
N ASP A 390 62.54 -19.35 11.00
CA ASP A 390 61.59 -19.18 12.11
C ASP A 390 61.45 -20.46 12.97
N LEU A 391 61.49 -21.64 12.35
CA LEU A 391 61.49 -22.92 13.07
C LEU A 391 62.77 -23.11 13.90
N VAL A 392 63.95 -22.90 13.31
CA VAL A 392 65.26 -23.03 13.98
C VAL A 392 65.38 -22.05 15.16
N LEU A 393 64.91 -20.82 14.99
CA LEU A 393 64.90 -19.79 16.05
C LEU A 393 64.00 -20.22 17.21
N LYS A 394 62.75 -20.62 16.93
CA LYS A 394 61.80 -21.10 17.95
C LYS A 394 62.31 -22.30 18.74
N THR A 395 62.94 -23.28 18.07
CA THR A 395 63.48 -24.47 18.73
C THR A 395 64.61 -24.16 19.72
N LYS A 396 65.25 -22.99 19.63
CA LYS A 396 66.33 -22.55 20.55
C LYS A 396 66.00 -21.32 21.39
N GLY A 397 64.75 -20.86 21.42
CA GLY A 397 64.35 -19.68 22.21
C GLY A 397 64.95 -18.36 21.70
N LEU A 398 65.31 -18.31 20.42
CA LEU A 398 65.82 -17.12 19.74
C LEU A 398 64.68 -16.42 19.01
N ASP A 399 64.83 -15.12 18.78
CA ASP A 399 63.94 -14.36 17.90
C ASP A 399 64.77 -13.50 16.93
N LYS A 400 64.11 -12.96 15.90
CA LYS A 400 64.72 -12.11 14.88
C LYS A 400 64.13 -10.71 14.89
N GLU A 401 65.00 -9.71 14.77
CA GLU A 401 64.63 -8.32 14.54
C GLU A 401 65.06 -7.91 13.12
N GLU A 402 64.08 -7.61 12.27
CA GLU A 402 64.32 -7.26 10.86
C GLU A 402 64.48 -5.75 10.69
N MET A 403 65.71 -5.31 10.42
CA MET A 403 66.07 -3.93 10.12
C MET A 403 66.33 -3.77 8.62
N GLY A 404 65.27 -3.88 7.81
CA GLY A 404 65.30 -3.70 6.36
C GLY A 404 66.10 -4.76 5.61
N ASN A 405 67.41 -4.54 5.43
CA ASN A 405 68.32 -5.50 4.78
C ASN A 405 69.14 -6.35 5.75
N VAL A 406 69.12 -6.01 7.05
CA VAL A 406 69.83 -6.73 8.10
C VAL A 406 68.82 -7.45 8.98
N ILE A 407 69.10 -8.71 9.33
CA ILE A 407 68.33 -9.48 10.30
C ILE A 407 69.24 -9.70 11.52
N ARG A 408 68.87 -9.11 12.67
CA ARG A 408 69.54 -9.37 13.95
C ARG A 408 68.91 -10.60 14.61
N ILE A 409 69.73 -11.52 15.08
CA ILE A 409 69.30 -12.72 15.81
C ILE A 409 69.94 -12.71 17.20
N ALA A 410 69.10 -12.76 18.23
CA ALA A 410 69.46 -12.79 19.64
C ALA A 410 68.44 -13.62 20.43
N LYS A 411 68.63 -13.79 21.74
CA LYS A 411 67.62 -14.42 22.61
C LYS A 411 66.34 -13.59 22.66
N ILE A 412 65.19 -14.27 22.69
CA ILE A 412 63.87 -13.63 22.74
C ILE A 412 63.72 -12.67 23.93
N GLU A 413 64.34 -12.98 25.08
CA GLU A 413 64.33 -12.12 26.26
C GLU A 413 65.06 -10.79 26.08
N GLU A 414 66.16 -10.77 25.34
CA GLU A 414 66.95 -9.54 25.11
C GLU A 414 66.18 -8.61 24.18
N ILE A 415 65.65 -9.15 23.08
CA ILE A 415 64.81 -8.42 22.14
C ILE A 415 63.54 -7.91 22.84
N ALA A 416 62.90 -8.72 23.69
CA ALA A 416 61.74 -8.29 24.46
C ALA A 416 62.07 -7.15 25.44
N LYS A 417 63.16 -7.26 26.20
CA LYS A 417 63.64 -6.20 27.13
C LYS A 417 63.99 -4.91 26.38
N GLU A 418 64.61 -5.01 25.20
CA GLU A 418 64.92 -3.85 24.38
C GLU A 418 63.65 -3.23 23.77
N GLN A 419 62.68 -4.04 23.33
CA GLN A 419 61.39 -3.54 22.83
C GLN A 419 60.58 -2.85 23.93
N THR A 420 60.53 -3.40 25.15
CA THR A 420 59.88 -2.73 26.29
C THR A 420 60.63 -1.46 26.64
N ALA A 421 61.96 -1.47 26.72
CA ALA A 421 62.75 -0.27 26.99
C ALA A 421 62.61 0.81 25.90
N ARG A 422 62.49 0.44 24.62
CA ARG A 422 62.22 1.37 23.51
C ARG A 422 60.79 1.92 23.57
N ALA A 423 59.80 1.10 23.91
CA ALA A 423 58.41 1.53 24.08
C ALA A 423 58.24 2.42 25.33
N GLU A 424 58.93 2.12 26.42
CA GLU A 424 59.02 2.95 27.62
C GLU A 424 59.77 4.25 27.33
N ALA A 425 60.87 4.23 26.56
CA ALA A 425 61.56 5.44 26.11
C ALA A 425 60.67 6.31 25.19
N GLN A 426 59.83 5.71 24.35
CA GLN A 426 58.83 6.45 23.56
C GLN A 426 57.73 7.05 24.46
N LYS A 427 57.19 6.27 25.40
CA LYS A 427 56.23 6.77 26.42
C LYS A 427 56.83 7.87 27.29
N ALA A 428 58.11 7.78 27.64
CA ALA A 428 58.85 8.79 28.40
C ALA A 428 59.20 10.03 27.56
N ARG A 429 59.28 9.92 26.22
CA ARG A 429 59.41 11.08 25.31
C ARG A 429 58.11 11.83 25.08
N ALA A 430 56.96 11.15 25.10
CA ALA A 430 55.64 11.78 24.94
C ALA A 430 55.36 12.98 25.88
N PRO A 431 55.69 12.96 27.20
CA PRO A 431 55.48 14.11 28.08
C PRO A 431 56.40 15.32 27.78
N LEU A 432 57.55 15.12 27.12
CA LEU A 432 58.47 16.21 26.74
C LEU A 432 57.96 17.04 25.55
N VAL A 433 56.96 16.57 24.80
CA VAL A 433 56.34 17.36 23.73
C VAL A 433 55.57 18.55 24.34
N PRO A 434 55.85 19.80 23.92
CA PRO A 434 55.18 20.98 24.47
C PRO A 434 53.72 21.04 24.02
N LEU A 435 52.82 21.27 24.98
CA LEU A 435 51.40 21.50 24.75
C LEU A 435 51.22 22.88 24.09
N LYS A 436 50.39 22.95 23.04
CA LYS A 436 49.97 24.20 22.40
C LYS A 436 48.46 24.40 22.61
N VAL A 437 48.02 25.65 22.56
CA VAL A 437 46.58 26.00 22.57
C VAL A 437 46.17 26.40 21.15
N ARG A 438 45.00 25.93 20.71
CA ARG A 438 44.34 26.33 19.47
C ARG A 438 42.91 26.77 19.78
N ILE A 439 42.49 27.87 19.20
CA ILE A 439 41.08 28.30 19.18
C ILE A 439 40.51 27.87 17.83
N ILE A 440 39.39 27.16 17.84
CA ILE A 440 38.70 26.66 16.64
C ILE A 440 37.26 27.19 16.69
N PRO A 441 36.83 28.05 15.75
CA PRO A 441 35.44 28.49 15.68
C PRO A 441 34.54 27.36 15.17
N VAL A 442 33.28 27.35 15.63
CA VAL A 442 32.22 26.45 15.18
C VAL A 442 31.06 27.31 14.69
N ASN A 443 30.51 27.02 13.50
CA ASN A 443 29.59 27.91 12.78
C ASN A 443 28.14 27.42 12.81
N PHE A 444 27.92 26.12 12.58
CA PHE A 444 26.60 25.51 12.43
C PHE A 444 26.24 24.63 13.64
N ALA A 445 27.22 23.92 14.20
CA ALA A 445 27.05 23.15 15.42
C ALA A 445 27.25 24.00 16.68
N ARG A 446 26.68 23.58 17.81
CA ARG A 446 26.99 24.19 19.11
C ARG A 446 28.31 23.64 19.63
N SER A 447 29.21 24.53 20.07
CA SER A 447 30.53 24.19 20.62
C SER A 447 30.47 23.13 21.73
N GLY A 448 29.46 23.17 22.61
CA GLY A 448 29.23 22.15 23.65
C GLY A 448 29.04 20.71 23.11
N ASP A 449 28.28 20.55 22.03
CA ASP A 449 28.00 19.23 21.45
C ASP A 449 29.23 18.67 20.72
N VAL A 450 30.00 19.54 20.07
CA VAL A 450 31.26 19.19 19.39
C VAL A 450 32.38 18.89 20.39
N ALA A 451 32.45 19.64 21.50
CA ALA A 451 33.46 19.46 22.55
C ALA A 451 33.47 18.03 23.12
N ALA A 452 32.30 17.43 23.30
CA ALA A 452 32.16 16.05 23.76
C ALA A 452 32.84 15.06 22.81
N ARG A 453 32.75 15.27 21.49
CA ARG A 453 33.36 14.39 20.47
C ARG A 453 34.84 14.65 20.26
N VAL A 454 35.28 15.90 20.40
CA VAL A 454 36.70 16.26 20.28
C VAL A 454 37.51 15.70 21.45
N LYS A 455 36.93 15.62 22.65
CA LYS A 455 37.59 15.07 23.85
C LYS A 455 38.10 13.64 23.63
N ASP A 456 37.37 12.80 22.90
CA ASP A 456 37.74 11.40 22.63
C ASP A 456 38.95 11.25 21.68
N VAL A 457 39.35 12.33 20.99
CA VAL A 457 40.48 12.35 20.01
C VAL A 457 41.78 12.92 20.63
N LEU A 458 41.68 13.59 21.77
CA LEU A 458 42.82 14.16 22.48
C LEU A 458 43.70 13.10 23.15
N THR A 459 44.88 13.52 23.60
CA THR A 459 45.70 12.73 24.53
C THR A 459 45.20 12.85 25.96
N ASP A 460 45.67 11.97 26.86
CA ASP A 460 45.37 12.03 28.30
C ASP A 460 45.77 13.37 28.97
N ARG A 461 46.66 14.15 28.33
CA ARG A 461 47.11 15.48 28.77
C ARG A 461 46.29 16.62 28.16
N GLY A 462 45.40 16.32 27.21
CA GLY A 462 44.63 17.28 26.45
C GLY A 462 43.42 17.80 27.21
N THR A 463 43.09 19.08 27.01
CA THR A 463 41.88 19.69 27.57
C THR A 463 41.11 20.46 26.50
N VAL A 464 39.79 20.28 26.48
CA VAL A 464 38.83 21.09 25.72
C VAL A 464 37.99 21.91 26.68
N THR A 465 37.82 23.20 26.38
CA THR A 465 36.86 24.09 27.02
C THR A 465 36.11 24.89 25.95
N THR A 466 34.82 25.15 26.14
CA THR A 466 34.00 25.97 25.23
C THR A 466 33.90 27.41 25.72
N ASP A 467 33.83 28.38 24.80
CA ASP A 467 33.21 29.68 25.06
C ASP A 467 31.88 29.75 24.29
N ASP A 468 30.78 29.49 24.99
CA ASP A 468 29.42 29.53 24.44
C ASP A 468 29.04 30.93 23.90
N ARG A 469 29.66 32.02 24.37
CA ARG A 469 29.36 33.39 23.92
C ARG A 469 29.91 33.67 22.51
N THR A 470 31.01 33.03 22.13
CA THR A 470 31.62 33.17 20.78
C THR A 470 31.54 31.90 19.94
N ASN A 471 30.92 30.85 20.48
CA ASN A 471 30.82 29.50 19.89
C ASN A 471 32.17 28.94 19.43
N VAL A 472 33.23 29.14 20.21
CA VAL A 472 34.57 28.61 19.91
C VAL A 472 34.98 27.48 20.86
N LEU A 473 35.77 26.56 20.33
CA LEU A 473 36.47 25.50 21.05
C LEU A 473 37.89 25.96 21.36
N ILE A 474 38.25 25.98 22.63
CA ILE A 474 39.62 26.21 23.09
C ILE A 474 40.21 24.85 23.43
N VAL A 475 41.14 24.38 22.59
CA VAL A 475 41.75 23.06 22.68
C VAL A 475 43.22 23.19 23.04
N LYS A 476 43.68 22.49 24.06
CA LYS A 476 45.08 22.46 24.50
C LYS A 476 45.60 21.03 24.45
N ASP A 477 46.55 20.75 23.55
CA ASP A 477 47.17 19.43 23.41
C ASP A 477 48.49 19.51 22.59
N ILE A 478 49.11 18.37 22.30
CA ILE A 478 50.23 18.26 21.36
C ILE A 478 49.80 18.64 19.92
N PRO A 479 50.72 19.15 19.07
CA PRO A 479 50.37 19.62 17.71
C PRO A 479 49.63 18.60 16.82
N GLU A 480 49.97 17.32 16.95
CA GLU A 480 49.36 16.22 16.19
C GLU A 480 47.90 15.95 16.60
N ALA A 481 47.61 15.97 17.90
CA ALA A 481 46.25 15.85 18.41
C ALA A 481 45.40 17.07 18.04
N LEU A 482 45.99 18.28 18.09
CA LEU A 482 45.32 19.50 17.62
C LEU A 482 44.95 19.45 16.12
N ALA A 483 45.80 18.85 15.28
CA ALA A 483 45.49 18.68 13.86
C ALA A 483 44.34 17.67 13.62
N ARG A 484 44.33 16.55 14.37
CA ARG A 484 43.23 15.57 14.34
C ARG A 484 41.91 16.15 14.86
N ALA A 485 41.96 16.92 15.95
CA ALA A 485 40.81 17.65 16.49
C ALA A 485 40.24 18.66 15.49
N GLU A 486 41.10 19.48 14.86
CA GLU A 486 40.68 20.44 13.83
C GLU A 486 40.05 19.74 12.61
N GLY A 487 40.63 18.63 12.15
CA GLY A 487 40.04 17.82 11.07
C GLY A 487 38.67 17.24 11.42
N LEU A 488 38.48 16.78 12.67
CA LEU A 488 37.18 16.31 13.15
C LEU A 488 36.15 17.44 13.21
N VAL A 489 36.50 18.61 13.77
CA VAL A 489 35.58 19.76 13.85
C VAL A 489 35.12 20.18 12.46
N ARG A 490 36.02 20.27 11.48
CA ARG A 490 35.67 20.62 10.08
C ARG A 490 34.71 19.61 9.42
N ASN A 491 34.73 18.35 9.83
CA ASN A 491 33.84 17.31 9.31
C ASN A 491 32.50 17.21 10.08
N LEU A 492 32.43 17.74 11.31
CA LEU A 492 31.22 17.78 12.14
C LEU A 492 30.44 19.10 11.99
N ASP A 493 31.13 20.21 11.71
CA ASP A 493 30.54 21.54 11.55
C ASP A 493 29.97 21.70 10.13
N THR A 494 28.94 20.92 9.83
CA THR A 494 28.21 20.94 8.55
C THR A 494 26.83 21.56 8.71
N GLU A 495 26.34 22.24 7.67
CA GLU A 495 24.98 22.77 7.62
C GLU A 495 23.92 21.66 7.82
N ILE A 496 23.09 21.80 8.85
CA ILE A 496 21.97 20.88 9.08
C ILE A 496 20.81 21.28 8.15
N PRO A 497 20.33 20.39 7.27
CA PRO A 497 19.20 20.69 6.39
C PRO A 497 17.90 20.91 7.18
N GLN A 498 17.11 21.89 6.74
CA GLN A 498 15.78 22.16 7.26
C GLN A 498 14.71 21.44 6.41
N VAL A 499 13.71 20.85 7.06
CA VAL A 499 12.55 20.20 6.43
C VAL A 499 11.28 20.97 6.81
N ARG A 500 10.43 21.24 5.83
CA ARG A 500 9.03 21.63 6.04
C ARG A 500 8.14 20.40 5.86
N ILE A 501 7.36 20.07 6.87
CA ILE A 501 6.40 18.97 6.85
C ILE A 501 5.00 19.59 6.74
N GLU A 502 4.27 19.23 5.70
CA GLU A 502 2.86 19.56 5.52
C GLU A 502 2.02 18.31 5.74
N SER A 503 1.05 18.38 6.64
CA SER A 503 0.01 17.36 6.81
C SER A 503 -1.30 17.85 6.23
N ARG A 504 -2.11 16.96 5.68
CA ARG A 504 -3.48 17.24 5.25
C ARG A 504 -4.39 16.15 5.81
N ILE A 505 -5.31 16.55 6.67
CA ILE A 505 -6.39 15.70 7.17
C ILE A 505 -7.63 16.04 6.35
N VAL A 506 -8.19 15.05 5.67
CA VAL A 506 -9.43 15.18 4.91
C VAL A 506 -10.48 14.32 5.59
N GLU A 507 -11.55 14.94 6.06
CA GLU A 507 -12.72 14.26 6.59
C GLU A 507 -13.91 14.53 5.66
N ALA A 508 -14.46 13.49 5.06
CA ALA A 508 -15.69 13.55 4.28
C ALA A 508 -16.77 12.77 4.99
N SER A 509 -17.97 13.33 5.09
CA SER A 509 -19.14 12.61 5.58
C SER A 509 -20.30 12.80 4.60
N SER A 510 -21.01 11.72 4.32
CA SER A 510 -22.25 11.74 3.55
C SER A 510 -23.35 11.06 4.36
N ASN A 511 -24.50 11.72 4.50
CA ASN A 511 -25.70 11.10 5.03
C ASN A 511 -26.77 11.01 3.94
N PHE A 512 -27.52 9.92 3.95
CA PHE A 512 -28.71 9.72 3.16
C PHE A 512 -29.80 9.14 4.06
N ASN A 513 -30.90 9.87 4.22
CA ASN A 513 -32.05 9.44 5.01
C ASN A 513 -33.30 9.48 4.13
N GLN A 514 -33.97 8.35 3.98
CA GLN A 514 -35.26 8.24 3.29
C GLN A 514 -36.29 7.65 4.26
N ALA A 515 -37.50 8.21 4.32
CA ALA A 515 -38.60 7.65 5.09
C ALA A 515 -39.92 7.83 4.33
N ILE A 516 -40.69 6.75 4.19
CA ILE A 516 -42.00 6.75 3.53
C ILE A 516 -42.99 6.13 4.49
N GLY A 517 -44.05 6.86 4.83
CA GLY A 517 -45.07 6.45 5.78
C GLY A 517 -46.48 6.85 5.35
N VAL A 518 -47.45 6.20 5.95
CA VAL A 518 -48.87 6.29 5.62
C VAL A 518 -49.72 6.38 6.88
N GLN A 519 -50.69 7.27 6.85
CA GLN A 519 -51.75 7.36 7.85
C GLN A 519 -53.07 7.26 7.12
N TRP A 520 -53.93 6.30 7.47
CA TRP A 520 -55.28 6.29 6.94
C TRP A 520 -56.26 5.67 7.92
N GLY A 521 -57.51 6.12 7.83
CA GLY A 521 -58.59 5.62 8.67
C GLY A 521 -59.83 6.47 8.48
N GLY A 522 -60.92 6.02 9.09
CA GLY A 522 -62.22 6.59 8.84
C GLY A 522 -63.21 6.23 9.91
N ASN A 523 -64.41 6.77 9.73
CA ASN A 523 -65.57 6.43 10.53
C ASN A 523 -66.73 6.10 9.58
N ALA A 524 -67.45 5.03 9.87
CA ALA A 524 -68.67 4.65 9.17
C ALA A 524 -69.77 4.45 10.21
N THR A 525 -70.89 5.17 10.07
CA THR A 525 -72.01 5.16 11.02
C THR A 525 -73.32 4.91 10.30
N ALA A 526 -73.86 3.71 10.48
CA ALA A 526 -75.22 3.35 10.07
C ALA A 526 -76.19 3.78 11.18
N SER A 527 -77.05 4.76 10.89
CA SER A 527 -78.12 5.24 11.76
C SER A 527 -79.24 5.85 10.94
N ALA A 528 -80.43 5.99 11.53
CA ALA A 528 -81.52 6.75 10.90
C ALA A 528 -81.15 8.23 10.66
N ALA A 529 -80.35 8.83 11.55
CA ALA A 529 -79.89 10.22 11.43
C ALA A 529 -78.88 10.45 10.28
N THR A 530 -78.12 9.42 9.90
CA THR A 530 -77.16 9.46 8.79
C THR A 530 -77.75 8.96 7.47
N GLY A 531 -79.07 8.72 7.40
CA GLY A 531 -79.77 8.25 6.20
C GLY A 531 -79.53 6.77 5.86
N ASN A 532 -78.94 5.99 6.78
CA ASN A 532 -78.61 4.58 6.58
C ASN A 532 -79.09 3.75 7.79
N PRO A 533 -80.42 3.49 7.91
CA PRO A 533 -80.98 2.76 9.05
C PRO A 533 -80.60 1.28 9.01
N THR A 534 -80.23 0.72 10.17
CA THR A 534 -79.80 -0.68 10.33
C THR A 534 -80.92 -1.72 10.28
N GLY A 535 -82.18 -1.30 10.23
CA GLY A 535 -83.36 -2.19 10.30
C GLY A 535 -83.63 -2.79 11.69
N LEU A 536 -82.83 -2.45 12.71
CA LEU A 536 -82.96 -2.94 14.07
C LEU A 536 -83.78 -1.97 14.94
N PHE A 537 -84.61 -2.52 15.85
CA PHE A 537 -85.48 -1.71 16.69
C PHE A 537 -84.75 -1.01 17.85
N PHE A 538 -83.80 -1.69 18.51
CA PHE A 538 -82.90 -1.08 19.51
C PHE A 538 -81.72 -2.00 19.85
N PRO A 539 -80.48 -1.49 20.04
CA PRO A 539 -79.97 -0.21 19.55
C PRO A 539 -79.89 -0.22 18.01
N ASN A 540 -80.16 0.92 17.38
CA ASN A 540 -80.26 1.05 15.91
C ASN A 540 -79.06 1.77 15.26
N ILE A 541 -78.01 2.07 16.02
CA ILE A 541 -76.78 2.70 15.56
C ILE A 541 -75.65 1.67 15.56
N ALA A 542 -75.01 1.48 14.42
CA ALA A 542 -73.75 0.75 14.30
C ALA A 542 -72.66 1.69 13.79
N SER A 543 -71.58 1.84 14.53
CA SER A 543 -70.41 2.63 14.14
C SER A 543 -69.14 1.79 14.12
N ALA A 544 -68.33 2.00 13.09
CA ALA A 544 -66.97 1.51 12.99
C ALA A 544 -66.03 2.71 12.86
N SER A 545 -64.94 2.71 13.62
CA SER A 545 -64.01 3.84 13.74
C SER A 545 -62.58 3.35 13.82
N GLY A 546 -61.61 4.17 13.38
CA GLY A 546 -60.19 3.97 13.68
C GLY A 546 -59.88 3.98 15.18
N ALA A 547 -58.63 3.66 15.52
CA ALA A 547 -58.18 3.44 16.89
C ALA A 547 -57.50 4.66 17.55
N ALA A 548 -57.33 5.76 16.82
CA ALA A 548 -56.54 6.91 17.24
C ALA A 548 -57.39 8.20 17.29
N GLY A 549 -58.05 8.40 18.43
CA GLY A 549 -58.88 9.58 18.71
C GLY A 549 -60.17 9.17 19.42
N GLY A 550 -60.65 10.00 20.35
CA GLY A 550 -61.97 9.81 20.94
C GLY A 550 -63.03 9.79 19.83
N GLY A 551 -63.98 8.85 19.92
CA GLY A 551 -64.96 8.60 18.86
C GLY A 551 -65.71 9.87 18.44
N PRO A 552 -66.11 10.00 17.16
CA PRO A 552 -66.67 11.24 16.62
C PRO A 552 -67.94 11.66 17.38
N SER A 553 -67.85 12.78 18.10
CA SER A 553 -69.02 13.51 18.57
C SER A 553 -69.65 14.26 17.39
N ILE A 554 -70.98 14.27 17.31
CA ILE A 554 -71.70 14.98 16.27
C ILE A 554 -71.48 16.50 16.46
N GLY A 555 -70.93 17.16 15.44
CA GLY A 555 -70.82 18.63 15.39
C GLY A 555 -69.45 19.24 15.72
N THR A 556 -68.42 18.45 16.05
CA THR A 556 -67.04 18.96 16.16
C THR A 556 -66.16 18.47 15.01
N ALA A 557 -65.25 19.33 14.56
CA ALA A 557 -64.21 18.97 13.58
C ALA A 557 -63.17 18.06 14.25
N GLY A 558 -63.51 16.77 14.36
CA GLY A 558 -62.70 15.77 15.06
C GLY A 558 -61.34 15.55 14.40
N THR A 559 -60.32 15.36 15.26
CA THR A 559 -58.99 14.89 14.87
C THR A 559 -59.11 13.69 13.92
N PRO A 560 -58.36 13.64 12.80
CA PRO A 560 -58.52 12.57 11.81
C PRO A 560 -58.23 11.20 12.44
N ASN A 561 -59.27 10.37 12.53
CA ASN A 561 -59.20 9.09 13.18
C ASN A 561 -58.54 8.04 12.27
N TYR A 562 -57.28 7.73 12.53
CA TYR A 562 -56.51 6.78 11.74
C TYR A 562 -56.65 5.34 12.28
N ALA A 563 -56.83 4.39 11.37
CA ALA A 563 -56.81 2.95 11.64
C ALA A 563 -55.40 2.38 11.45
N VAL A 564 -54.67 2.88 10.44
CA VAL A 564 -53.23 2.72 10.27
C VAL A 564 -52.59 4.08 10.51
N ASN A 565 -51.70 4.18 11.51
CA ASN A 565 -51.06 5.44 11.88
C ASN A 565 -49.53 5.27 11.86
N LEU A 566 -48.95 5.19 10.65
CA LEU A 566 -47.53 4.94 10.42
C LEU A 566 -46.87 6.08 9.61
N PRO A 567 -46.90 7.35 10.09
CA PRO A 567 -46.32 8.48 9.36
C PRO A 567 -44.79 8.37 9.24
N ALA A 568 -44.23 8.99 8.21
CA ALA A 568 -42.84 9.40 8.20
C ALA A 568 -42.65 10.65 9.08
N ALA A 569 -41.47 10.81 9.68
CA ALA A 569 -41.13 11.97 10.50
C ALA A 569 -40.91 13.22 9.61
N ILE A 570 -42.00 13.91 9.29
CA ILE A 570 -42.02 15.14 8.49
C ILE A 570 -42.37 16.37 9.35
N GLY A 571 -41.82 17.53 9.01
CA GLY A 571 -41.98 18.79 9.75
C GLY A 571 -41.74 20.02 8.87
N GLN A 572 -41.76 21.22 9.46
CA GLN A 572 -41.43 22.43 8.69
C GLN A 572 -39.99 22.33 8.14
N GLY A 573 -39.85 22.47 6.82
CA GLY A 573 -38.55 22.32 6.13
C GLY A 573 -38.03 20.88 6.00
N SER A 574 -38.81 19.86 6.38
CA SER A 574 -38.36 18.45 6.38
C SER A 574 -39.44 17.52 5.84
N GLY A 575 -39.25 17.05 4.59
CA GLY A 575 -40.17 16.16 3.90
C GLY A 575 -41.48 16.82 3.47
N GLY A 576 -42.41 16.01 2.96
CA GLY A 576 -43.70 16.44 2.46
C GLY A 576 -44.81 15.43 2.76
N GLY A 577 -46.04 15.90 2.83
CA GLY A 577 -47.21 15.05 3.03
C GLY A 577 -48.39 15.47 2.18
N LEU A 578 -49.11 14.49 1.64
CA LEU A 578 -50.31 14.68 0.82
C LEU A 578 -51.49 14.06 1.54
N GLY A 579 -52.49 14.87 1.89
CA GLY A 579 -53.71 14.46 2.56
C GLY A 579 -54.92 14.49 1.61
N PHE A 580 -55.72 13.43 1.66
CA PHE A 580 -56.99 13.28 0.98
C PHE A 580 -58.06 12.97 2.01
N GLN A 581 -59.19 13.67 1.93
CA GLN A 581 -60.37 13.44 2.76
C GLN A 581 -61.56 13.16 1.87
N PHE A 582 -62.13 11.96 2.01
CA PHE A 582 -63.36 11.54 1.37
C PHE A 582 -64.47 11.52 2.42
N GLY A 583 -65.65 12.03 2.08
CA GLY A 583 -66.76 12.14 3.02
C GLY A 583 -68.12 12.13 2.32
N SER A 584 -69.10 11.51 2.94
CA SER A 584 -70.50 11.55 2.51
C SER A 584 -71.18 12.84 3.01
N ALA A 585 -72.05 13.45 2.21
CA ALA A 585 -72.78 14.67 2.58
C ALA A 585 -73.58 14.57 3.90
N GLY A 586 -74.09 13.38 4.25
CA GLY A 586 -74.82 13.12 5.50
C GLY A 586 -73.94 12.68 6.69
N GLY A 587 -72.62 12.78 6.61
CA GLY A 587 -71.70 12.37 7.68
C GLY A 587 -71.63 10.85 7.98
N ALA A 588 -72.37 10.03 7.25
CA ALA A 588 -72.43 8.57 7.39
C ALA A 588 -71.09 7.86 7.19
N PHE A 589 -70.22 8.41 6.34
CA PHE A 589 -68.92 7.86 6.00
C PHE A 589 -67.88 8.98 5.87
N ASN A 590 -66.71 8.79 6.46
CA ASN A 590 -65.51 9.58 6.22
C ASN A 590 -64.29 8.66 6.16
N LEU A 591 -63.40 8.90 5.19
CA LEU A 591 -62.10 8.25 5.03
C LEU A 591 -61.04 9.32 4.83
N ASN A 592 -60.04 9.32 5.70
CA ASN A 592 -58.87 10.20 5.61
C ASN A 592 -57.67 9.32 5.21
N LEU A 593 -56.92 9.76 4.20
CA LEU A 593 -55.68 9.13 3.74
C LEU A 593 -54.60 10.20 3.65
N ARG A 594 -53.48 10.01 4.33
CA ARG A 594 -52.31 10.88 4.30
C ARG A 594 -51.08 10.06 3.99
N LEU A 595 -50.44 10.40 2.87
CA LEU A 595 -49.11 9.90 2.52
C LEU A 595 -48.07 10.90 3.05
N SER A 596 -46.93 10.40 3.49
CA SER A 596 -45.82 11.21 4.03
C SER A 596 -44.50 10.64 3.55
N ALA A 597 -43.63 11.51 3.05
CA ALA A 597 -42.33 11.13 2.51
C ALA A 597 -41.26 12.15 2.91
N LEU A 598 -40.07 11.64 3.24
CA LEU A 598 -38.86 12.37 3.53
C LEU A 598 -37.75 11.76 2.68
N GLU A 599 -36.98 12.59 1.99
CA GLU A 599 -35.64 12.23 1.53
C GLU A 599 -34.71 13.41 1.85
N ASN A 600 -33.59 13.12 2.50
CA ASN A 600 -32.55 14.07 2.85
C ASN A 600 -31.19 13.50 2.45
N ARG A 601 -30.34 14.32 1.85
CA ARG A 601 -28.98 13.95 1.45
C ARG A 601 -28.03 15.10 1.80
N GLY A 602 -27.18 14.91 2.79
CA GLY A 602 -26.15 15.85 3.19
C GLY A 602 -24.76 15.33 2.84
N VAL A 603 -23.87 16.21 2.36
CA VAL A 603 -22.45 15.93 2.15
C VAL A 603 -21.65 17.07 2.77
N VAL A 604 -20.66 16.72 3.61
CA VAL A 604 -19.75 17.67 4.27
C VAL A 604 -18.32 17.20 4.04
N LYS A 605 -17.45 18.11 3.59
CA LYS A 605 -16.01 17.85 3.39
C LYS A 605 -15.20 18.89 4.15
N THR A 606 -14.43 18.43 5.13
CA THR A 606 -13.54 19.23 5.97
C THR A 606 -12.09 18.92 5.58
N ILE A 607 -11.27 19.96 5.43
CA ILE A 607 -9.84 19.83 5.14
C ILE A 607 -9.07 20.66 6.17
N SER A 608 -8.14 20.03 6.88
CA SER A 608 -7.25 20.68 7.83
C SER A 608 -5.80 20.45 7.41
N ALA A 609 -5.04 21.52 7.18
CA ALA A 609 -3.69 21.44 6.62
C ALA A 609 -2.61 22.08 7.52
N PRO A 610 -2.27 21.47 8.68
CA PRO A 610 -1.20 21.97 9.53
C PRO A 610 0.17 21.74 8.90
N SER A 611 1.06 22.73 8.99
CA SER A 611 2.44 22.64 8.51
C SER A 611 3.43 23.17 9.54
N VAL A 612 4.60 22.53 9.64
CA VAL A 612 5.69 22.94 10.53
C VAL A 612 7.04 22.78 9.83
N SER A 613 8.02 23.61 10.18
CA SER A 613 9.39 23.51 9.67
C SER A 613 10.38 23.31 10.81
N THR A 614 11.28 22.34 10.68
CA THR A 614 12.27 21.98 11.70
C THR A 614 13.58 21.54 11.04
N VAL A 615 14.67 21.49 11.82
CA VAL A 615 15.95 20.94 11.38
C VAL A 615 15.98 19.42 11.51
N ASP A 616 16.89 18.78 10.81
CA ASP A 616 17.07 17.33 10.89
C ASP A 616 17.26 16.82 12.34
N ASN A 617 16.65 15.68 12.67
CA ASN A 617 16.62 15.05 14.00
C ASN A 617 15.99 15.90 15.12
N LYS A 618 15.33 17.02 14.82
CA LYS A 618 14.68 17.88 15.83
C LYS A 618 13.16 17.77 15.79
N GLU A 619 12.60 17.31 16.90
CA GLU A 619 11.15 17.29 17.13
C GLU A 619 10.56 18.71 17.04
N ALA A 620 9.44 18.84 16.33
CA ALA A 620 8.63 20.05 16.27
C ALA A 620 7.14 19.73 16.40
N THR A 621 6.40 20.69 16.96
CA THR A 621 4.96 20.60 17.19
C THR A 621 4.25 21.85 16.67
N ILE A 622 3.05 21.68 16.14
CA ILE A 622 2.12 22.75 15.81
C ILE A 622 0.71 22.29 16.17
N GLY A 623 -0.10 23.16 16.77
CA GLY A 623 -1.48 22.81 17.11
C GLY A 623 -2.38 24.01 17.35
N GLN A 624 -3.68 23.78 17.18
CA GLN A 624 -4.76 24.75 17.36
C GLN A 624 -5.96 24.05 17.99
N GLY A 625 -6.54 24.66 19.02
CA GLY A 625 -7.71 24.08 19.69
C GLY A 625 -8.24 24.95 20.82
N ILE A 626 -9.13 24.34 21.61
CA ILE A 626 -9.72 24.94 22.81
C ILE A 626 -9.47 24.02 24.01
N SER A 627 -9.53 24.58 25.22
CA SER A 627 -9.43 23.82 26.46
C SER A 627 -10.75 23.88 27.22
N ILE A 628 -11.30 22.72 27.56
CA ILE A 628 -12.61 22.59 28.19
C ILE A 628 -12.41 22.29 29.69
N PRO A 629 -12.95 23.09 30.62
CA PRO A 629 -12.90 22.79 32.05
C PRO A 629 -13.92 21.70 32.43
N PHE A 630 -13.43 20.64 33.07
CA PHE A 630 -14.23 19.58 33.68
C PHE A 630 -14.15 19.69 35.20
N SER A 631 -15.31 19.85 35.85
CA SER A 631 -15.43 19.81 37.30
C SER A 631 -15.52 18.36 37.77
N GLN A 632 -14.46 17.88 38.42
CA GLN A 632 -14.39 16.57 39.06
C GLN A 632 -14.62 16.73 40.57
N VAL A 633 -15.66 16.08 41.09
CA VAL A 633 -15.90 16.00 42.54
C VAL A 633 -14.95 14.95 43.11
N SER A 634 -14.06 15.37 44.00
CA SER A 634 -13.13 14.51 44.74
C SER A 634 -13.43 14.56 46.24
N ALA A 635 -12.85 13.65 47.03
CA ALA A 635 -13.00 13.64 48.49
C ALA A 635 -12.45 14.93 49.17
N SER A 636 -11.63 15.72 48.47
CA SER A 636 -11.08 17.00 48.93
C SER A 636 -11.82 18.22 48.36
N GLY A 637 -12.93 18.03 47.66
CA GLY A 637 -13.74 19.09 47.04
C GLY A 637 -13.78 19.03 45.51
N VAL A 638 -14.32 20.08 44.89
CA VAL A 638 -14.45 20.19 43.43
C VAL A 638 -13.13 20.68 42.83
N ASN A 639 -12.47 19.82 42.06
CA ASN A 639 -11.28 20.18 41.27
C ASN A 639 -11.68 20.45 39.82
N THR A 640 -11.05 21.42 39.16
CA THR A 640 -11.32 21.75 37.75
C THR A 640 -10.15 21.34 36.87
N VAL A 641 -10.35 20.29 36.07
CA VAL A 641 -9.34 19.74 35.16
C VAL A 641 -9.61 20.24 33.74
N PHE A 642 -8.61 20.87 33.13
CA PHE A 642 -8.69 21.35 31.75
C PHE A 642 -8.30 20.25 30.77
N ILE A 643 -9.20 19.90 29.84
CA ILE A 643 -8.93 18.90 28.78
C ILE A 643 -8.90 19.60 27.42
N GLU A 644 -7.79 19.46 26.71
CA GLU A 644 -7.58 20.08 25.39
C GLU A 644 -8.27 19.30 24.27
N ALA A 645 -9.12 20.01 23.51
CA ALA A 645 -9.66 19.58 22.23
C ALA A 645 -8.95 20.37 21.12
N LYS A 646 -7.85 19.81 20.61
CA LYS A 646 -6.99 20.43 19.60
C LYS A 646 -6.70 19.52 18.41
N LEU A 647 -6.47 20.16 17.27
CA LEU A 647 -5.72 19.64 16.14
C LEU A 647 -4.23 19.83 16.45
N GLU A 648 -3.43 18.77 16.41
CA GLU A 648 -1.98 18.83 16.65
C GLU A 648 -1.22 17.94 15.66
N LEU A 649 -0.15 18.48 15.07
CA LEU A 649 0.87 17.74 14.33
C LEU A 649 2.17 17.81 15.12
N LYS A 650 2.67 16.64 15.51
CA LYS A 650 3.97 16.44 16.15
C LYS A 650 4.83 15.56 15.23
N VAL A 651 6.03 16.02 14.90
CA VAL A 651 6.91 15.31 13.95
C VAL A 651 8.38 15.46 14.30
N THR A 652 9.14 14.37 14.12
CA THR A 652 10.60 14.35 14.16
C THR A 652 11.11 13.76 12.84
N PRO A 653 11.71 14.58 11.95
CA PRO A 653 12.28 14.09 10.69
C PRO A 653 13.74 13.62 10.87
N HIS A 654 14.16 12.73 9.98
CA HIS A 654 15.52 12.26 9.76
C HIS A 654 15.75 12.09 8.25
N ILE A 655 16.71 12.83 7.67
CA ILE A 655 17.04 12.80 6.25
C ILE A 655 18.06 11.69 5.98
N SER A 656 17.68 10.76 5.11
CA SER A 656 18.54 9.69 4.61
C SER A 656 19.44 10.16 3.46
N ALA A 657 20.53 9.44 3.20
CA ALA A 657 21.53 9.80 2.20
C ALA A 657 21.01 9.78 0.74
N ASP A 658 19.89 9.11 0.48
CA ASP A 658 19.16 9.12 -0.80
C ASP A 658 18.28 10.38 -0.98
N GLY A 659 18.14 11.21 0.05
CA GLY A 659 17.26 12.36 0.08
C GLY A 659 15.82 12.05 0.51
N SER A 660 15.52 10.82 0.94
CA SER A 660 14.25 10.48 1.58
C SER A 660 14.21 10.97 3.03
N VAL A 661 13.03 11.34 3.51
CA VAL A 661 12.82 11.79 4.90
C VAL A 661 12.06 10.71 5.65
N LEU A 662 12.74 10.07 6.60
CA LEU A 662 12.12 9.23 7.62
C LEU A 662 11.49 10.17 8.67
N MET A 663 10.23 9.97 9.01
CA MET A 663 9.53 10.84 9.95
C MET A 663 8.78 10.01 10.98
N LYS A 664 9.05 10.26 12.27
CA LYS A 664 8.16 9.83 13.36
C LYS A 664 7.08 10.89 13.52
N ILE A 665 5.83 10.49 13.34
CA ILE A 665 4.68 11.38 13.19
C ILE A 665 3.61 10.99 14.19
N LYS A 666 3.04 11.99 14.87
CA LYS A 666 1.80 11.89 15.61
C LYS A 666 0.87 13.03 15.19
N VAL A 667 -0.28 12.67 14.64
CA VAL A 667 -1.35 13.61 14.26
C VAL A 667 -2.55 13.36 15.16
N THR A 668 -3.11 14.40 15.75
CA THR A 668 -4.36 14.34 16.52
C THR A 668 -5.35 15.38 16.01
N ASN A 669 -6.64 15.05 15.96
CA ASN A 669 -7.74 15.93 15.62
C ASN A 669 -8.89 15.68 16.61
N ASN A 670 -8.78 16.30 17.78
CA ASN A 670 -9.67 16.10 18.90
C ASN A 670 -10.74 17.20 18.93
N SER A 671 -12.00 16.82 18.70
CA SER A 671 -13.14 17.74 18.58
C SER A 671 -14.15 17.55 19.73
N PRO A 672 -14.71 18.62 20.32
CA PRO A 672 -15.81 18.49 21.28
C PRO A 672 -17.04 17.89 20.57
N ASN A 673 -17.79 17.04 21.28
CA ASN A 673 -19.06 16.46 20.81
C ASN A 673 -20.20 16.89 21.76
N PRO A 674 -20.96 17.94 21.41
CA PRO A 674 -22.08 18.43 22.22
C PRO A 674 -23.28 17.48 22.30
N GLN A 675 -23.37 16.47 21.42
CA GLN A 675 -24.51 15.53 21.36
C GLN A 675 -24.41 14.43 22.42
N LEU A 676 -23.20 14.11 22.89
CA LEU A 676 -22.97 13.21 24.01
C LEU A 676 -22.33 13.97 25.16
N THR A 677 -23.14 14.38 26.13
CA THR A 677 -22.69 14.99 27.39
C THR A 677 -22.54 13.94 28.49
N GLY A 678 -21.56 14.13 29.37
CA GLY A 678 -21.43 13.36 30.60
C GLY A 678 -22.50 13.73 31.64
N ALA A 679 -22.55 12.99 32.75
CA ALA A 679 -23.55 13.19 33.82
C ALA A 679 -23.60 14.63 34.39
N ASN A 680 -22.50 15.37 34.30
CA ASN A 680 -22.38 16.76 34.77
C ASN A 680 -22.54 17.81 33.64
N GLY A 681 -23.10 17.43 32.49
CA GLY A 681 -23.38 18.33 31.37
C GLY A 681 -22.18 18.70 30.48
N GLN A 682 -20.96 18.27 30.81
CA GLN A 682 -19.78 18.53 29.97
C GLN A 682 -19.82 17.71 28.68
N PRO A 683 -19.45 18.27 27.51
CA PRO A 683 -19.41 17.52 26.26
C PRO A 683 -18.28 16.49 26.26
N SER A 684 -18.54 15.32 25.67
CA SER A 684 -17.50 14.34 25.37
C SER A 684 -16.53 14.86 24.30
N ILE A 685 -15.35 14.26 24.18
CA ILE A 685 -14.35 14.62 23.17
C ILE A 685 -14.21 13.45 22.19
N SER A 686 -14.54 13.69 20.93
CA SER A 686 -14.30 12.73 19.85
C SER A 686 -12.84 12.83 19.41
N LYS A 687 -12.08 11.77 19.68
CA LYS A 687 -10.64 11.71 19.37
C LYS A 687 -10.40 11.02 18.03
N ARG A 688 -9.52 11.60 17.22
CA ARG A 688 -9.03 11.03 15.96
C ARG A 688 -7.51 11.17 15.99
N GLU A 689 -6.78 10.07 16.16
CA GLU A 689 -5.33 10.10 16.34
C GLU A 689 -4.65 9.08 15.43
N ALA A 690 -3.49 9.43 14.88
CA ALA A 690 -2.65 8.55 14.07
C ALA A 690 -1.18 8.74 14.47
N GLU A 691 -0.50 7.67 14.85
CA GLU A 691 0.91 7.66 15.20
C GLU A 691 1.64 6.61 14.36
N THR A 692 2.68 7.01 13.64
CA THR A 692 3.42 6.13 12.72
C THR A 692 4.86 6.60 12.49
N GLU A 693 5.65 5.74 11.86
CA GLU A 693 6.95 6.07 11.28
C GLU A 693 6.89 5.81 9.78
N ALA A 694 7.16 6.83 8.96
CA ALA A 694 7.03 6.76 7.51
C ALA A 694 8.27 7.32 6.82
N LEU A 695 8.79 6.57 5.82
CA LEU A 695 9.83 7.04 4.91
C LEU A 695 9.16 7.59 3.65
N VAL A 696 9.39 8.87 3.33
CA VAL A 696 8.77 9.57 2.20
C VAL A 696 9.82 10.37 1.46
N LYS A 697 9.83 10.34 0.12
CA LYS A 697 10.79 11.14 -0.65
C LYS A 697 10.48 12.63 -0.54
N ASP A 698 11.51 13.45 -0.70
CA ASP A 698 11.41 14.90 -0.75
C ASP A 698 10.39 15.38 -1.80
N GLY A 699 9.34 16.07 -1.36
CA GLY A 699 8.25 16.58 -2.20
C GLY A 699 7.16 15.58 -2.58
N GLU A 700 7.30 14.29 -2.28
CA GLU A 700 6.25 13.29 -2.51
C GLU A 700 5.22 13.27 -1.35
N THR A 701 3.94 13.03 -1.67
CA THR A 701 2.88 12.89 -0.66
C THR A 701 2.62 11.40 -0.38
N THR A 702 2.62 10.98 0.88
CA THR A 702 2.18 9.63 1.28
C THR A 702 0.87 9.68 2.08
N VAL A 703 0.09 8.59 2.02
CA VAL A 703 -1.05 8.35 2.93
C VAL A 703 -0.52 7.59 4.14
N ILE A 704 -0.68 8.17 5.33
CA ILE A 704 -0.26 7.55 6.59
C ILE A 704 -1.31 6.60 7.14
N GLY A 705 -2.58 6.93 6.90
CA GLY A 705 -3.70 6.12 7.34
C GLY A 705 -5.02 6.76 6.96
N GLY A 706 -6.07 5.97 7.14
CA GLY A 706 -7.44 6.42 6.98
C GLY A 706 -8.40 5.49 7.69
N ILE A 707 -9.61 5.99 7.90
CA ILE A 707 -10.71 5.24 8.51
C ILE A 707 -11.93 5.46 7.63
N TYR A 708 -12.52 4.35 7.16
CA TYR A 708 -13.83 4.35 6.51
C TYR A 708 -14.84 3.72 7.46
N THR A 709 -15.93 4.43 7.75
CA THR A 709 -17.08 3.87 8.45
C THR A 709 -18.33 4.04 7.59
N ARG A 710 -19.13 2.98 7.53
CA ARG A 710 -20.46 2.99 6.93
C ARG A 710 -21.46 2.39 7.89
N GLN A 711 -22.51 3.14 8.20
CA GLN A 711 -23.61 2.71 9.04
C GLN A 711 -24.90 2.76 8.22
N THR A 712 -25.39 1.59 7.82
CA THR A 712 -26.67 1.45 7.13
C THR A 712 -27.71 0.88 8.10
N ALA A 713 -28.85 1.54 8.20
CA ALA A 713 -30.00 1.10 8.99
C ALA A 713 -31.25 1.07 8.09
N SER A 714 -31.97 -0.05 8.09
CA SER A 714 -33.27 -0.17 7.44
C SER A 714 -34.29 -0.64 8.46
N SER A 715 -35.36 0.14 8.64
CA SER A 715 -36.46 -0.17 9.54
C SER A 715 -37.77 -0.24 8.75
N VAL A 716 -38.55 -1.29 9.00
CA VAL A 716 -39.89 -1.47 8.44
C VAL A 716 -40.82 -1.78 9.60
N ALA A 717 -41.80 -0.89 9.82
CA ALA A 717 -42.90 -1.15 10.74
C ALA A 717 -44.17 -1.36 9.91
N GLU A 718 -44.86 -2.48 10.14
CA GLU A 718 -46.02 -2.88 9.35
C GLU A 718 -47.16 -3.41 10.23
N VAL A 719 -48.39 -3.27 9.74
CA VAL A 719 -49.55 -3.94 10.32
C VAL A 719 -49.44 -5.43 9.99
N PRO A 720 -49.50 -6.34 11.00
CA PRO A 720 -49.45 -7.78 10.77
C PRO A 720 -50.48 -8.23 9.73
N PHE A 721 -50.14 -9.25 8.94
CA PHE A 721 -50.88 -9.76 7.78
C PHE A 721 -50.99 -8.75 6.62
N PHE A 722 -51.59 -7.58 6.83
CA PHE A 722 -51.90 -6.62 5.76
C PHE A 722 -50.67 -5.95 5.11
N GLY A 723 -49.59 -5.73 5.86
CA GLY A 723 -48.33 -5.18 5.32
C GLY A 723 -47.66 -6.03 4.24
N LYS A 724 -48.00 -7.33 4.19
CA LYS A 724 -47.39 -8.33 3.28
C LYS A 724 -48.16 -8.54 1.98
N ILE A 725 -49.33 -7.90 1.82
CA ILE A 725 -50.14 -8.02 0.60
C ILE A 725 -49.41 -7.31 -0.57
N PRO A 726 -49.21 -7.96 -1.73
CA PRO A 726 -48.62 -7.30 -2.90
C PRO A 726 -49.40 -6.05 -3.29
N ILE A 727 -48.69 -4.95 -3.61
CA ILE A 727 -49.22 -3.63 -4.00
C ILE A 727 -49.98 -2.91 -2.86
N LEU A 728 -50.93 -3.56 -2.19
CA LEU A 728 -51.73 -2.94 -1.12
C LEU A 728 -50.96 -2.78 0.20
N GLY A 729 -49.99 -3.64 0.49
CA GLY A 729 -49.20 -3.60 1.74
C GLY A 729 -48.42 -2.29 1.96
N PHE A 730 -48.17 -1.50 0.91
CA PHE A 730 -47.63 -0.14 1.04
C PHE A 730 -48.54 0.80 1.86
N PHE A 731 -49.85 0.58 1.90
CA PHE A 731 -50.79 1.34 2.75
C PHE A 731 -50.85 0.83 4.19
N PHE A 732 -50.07 -0.20 4.54
CA PHE A 732 -50.06 -0.85 5.85
C PHE A 732 -48.65 -0.92 6.46
N ARG A 733 -47.67 -0.21 5.88
CA ARG A 733 -46.29 -0.18 6.37
C ARG A 733 -45.64 1.19 6.20
N THR A 734 -44.69 1.48 7.08
CA THR A 734 -43.71 2.55 6.92
C THR A 734 -42.33 1.94 6.74
N LYS A 735 -41.51 2.56 5.90
CA LYS A 735 -40.11 2.17 5.64
C LYS A 735 -39.23 3.38 5.88
N SER A 736 -38.20 3.23 6.71
CA SER A 736 -37.09 4.19 6.78
C SER A 736 -35.76 3.52 6.49
N GLU A 737 -34.95 4.19 5.69
CA GLU A 737 -33.56 3.83 5.39
C GLU A 737 -32.67 5.01 5.76
N SER A 738 -31.55 4.70 6.41
CA SER A 738 -30.49 5.65 6.75
C SER A 738 -29.16 5.02 6.35
N ASP A 739 -28.34 5.76 5.63
CA ASP A 739 -27.00 5.34 5.23
C ASP A 739 -26.03 6.51 5.49
N GLN A 740 -25.13 6.30 6.44
CA GLN A 740 -24.13 7.29 6.85
C GLN A 740 -22.74 6.77 6.56
N ASN A 741 -22.02 7.45 5.68
CA ASN A 741 -20.61 7.18 5.37
C ASN A 741 -19.74 8.27 5.99
N THR A 742 -18.62 7.89 6.60
CA THR A 742 -17.56 8.80 7.03
C THR A 742 -16.20 8.28 6.57
N GLU A 743 -15.43 9.13 5.91
CA GLU A 743 -14.08 8.88 5.42
C GLU A 743 -13.13 9.87 6.09
N LEU A 744 -12.09 9.36 6.74
CA LEU A 744 -10.97 10.14 7.24
C LEU A 744 -9.71 9.68 6.51
N LEU A 745 -8.93 10.61 5.95
CA LEU A 745 -7.63 10.36 5.33
C LEU A 745 -6.59 11.33 5.87
N VAL A 746 -5.40 10.82 6.19
CA VAL A 746 -4.25 11.63 6.65
C VAL A 746 -3.10 11.48 5.66
N PHE A 747 -2.80 12.58 4.97
CA PHE A 747 -1.69 12.70 4.02
C PHE A 747 -0.54 13.49 4.65
N ILE A 748 0.71 13.15 4.36
CA ILE A 748 1.89 13.97 4.70
C ILE A 748 2.83 14.11 3.51
N THR A 749 3.41 15.31 3.39
CA THR A 749 4.37 15.71 2.36
C THR A 749 5.55 16.42 3.03
N PRO A 750 6.75 15.82 3.11
CA PRO A 750 7.96 16.53 3.50
C PRO A 750 8.53 17.34 2.33
N ARG A 751 9.25 18.42 2.64
CA ARG A 751 10.03 19.19 1.68
C ARG A 751 11.31 19.72 2.30
N ILE A 752 12.45 19.37 1.74
CA ILE A 752 13.76 19.86 2.17
C ILE A 752 13.95 21.29 1.63
N LEU A 753 14.23 22.25 2.51
CA LEU A 753 14.32 23.67 2.15
C LEU A 753 15.72 24.09 1.69
N ASN A 754 16.77 23.44 2.19
CA ASN A 754 18.17 23.88 2.06
C ASN A 754 19.00 23.08 1.05
N ARG A 755 18.42 22.15 0.28
CA ARG A 755 19.15 21.59 -0.87
C ARG A 755 19.25 22.69 -1.91
N GLN A 756 20.39 23.39 -1.97
CA GLN A 756 20.66 24.35 -3.04
C GLN A 756 20.32 23.68 -4.36
N ALA A 757 19.53 24.35 -5.17
CA ALA A 757 19.14 23.84 -6.47
C ALA A 757 20.40 23.77 -7.34
N THR A 758 21.03 22.59 -7.35
CA THR A 758 21.99 22.18 -8.38
C THR A 758 21.21 21.99 -9.68
N THR A 759 20.68 23.10 -10.19
CA THR A 759 20.32 23.26 -11.58
C THR A 759 21.60 22.98 -12.34
N ALA A 760 21.69 21.78 -12.91
CA ALA A 760 22.78 21.39 -13.76
C ALA A 760 22.79 22.34 -14.96
N ILE A 761 23.57 23.42 -14.87
CA ILE A 761 24.00 24.20 -16.01
C ILE A 761 24.85 23.24 -16.82
N ALA A 762 24.21 22.59 -17.79
CA ALA A 762 24.89 21.78 -18.78
C ALA A 762 25.77 22.74 -19.59
N THR A 763 27.01 22.92 -19.15
CA THR A 763 28.00 23.76 -19.81
C THR A 763 28.30 23.13 -21.16
N GLY A 764 27.58 23.59 -22.18
CA GLY A 764 27.84 23.23 -23.57
C GLY A 764 29.23 23.73 -23.94
N ALA A 765 30.23 22.84 -23.86
CA ALA A 765 31.59 23.11 -24.27
C ALA A 765 31.67 23.20 -25.80
N ALA A 766 31.22 24.33 -26.36
CA ALA A 766 31.55 24.73 -27.71
C ALA A 766 33.00 25.24 -27.71
N GLY A 767 33.90 24.46 -28.29
CA GLY A 767 35.31 24.83 -28.41
C GLY A 767 35.51 26.01 -29.36
N GLY A 768 36.36 26.96 -28.94
CA GLY A 768 36.75 28.12 -29.74
C GLY A 768 38.03 28.75 -29.17
N GLN A 769 39.15 28.48 -29.84
CA GLN A 769 40.43 29.18 -29.75
C GLN A 769 41.04 29.21 -31.16
N PRO A 770 41.99 30.12 -31.46
CA PRO A 770 42.56 31.15 -30.57
C PRO A 770 41.82 32.50 -30.61
#